data_AF-A0A813Z245-F1
#
_entry.id   AF-A0A813Z245-F1
#
_cell.length_a   1.000
_cell.length_b   1.000
_cell.length_c   1.000
_cell.angle_alpha   90.00
_cell.angle_beta   90.00
_cell.angle_gamma   90.00
#
_symmetry.space_group_name_H-M   'P 1'
#
loop_
_entity.id
_entity.type
_entity.pdbx_description
1 polymer ?
#
loop_
_entity_poly.entity_id
_entity_poly.type
_entity_poly.pdbx_seq_one_letter_code
_entity_poly.pdbx_strand_id
1 'polypeptide(L)'
;MIVIFILLINVLFFNYVLPFNLPLSNNYSISQCPPMLKNYFQVDGIFYLLFSGKQFKVDLTIKNFDSFKQINFQCINSAEFIYNMKIIPKRPLILDSSFDLNFAEPISDYRQDEFIIQLSFINGFDIESQIFENTLNFYSLVEATFYYTKLKASMENWLESSNKSYYFFKFTSILKFTFTTKYYTNTCPLIFQNSNINSLFLYGMSNTFLKKNILKFSKANSTINSQISNVIFNLYNLKLDNTLLDEEIYEKVESFSFEGSLSSIETNIFKNFRNVKFLKFNIEIIKNYFKDIVNSIFVPDNKFIILDFYLEDNNLFLDSDFCYFKDFDNPRILLYLESNKPLFNCTCSLIWIYRFFISNMKFFNSYYEVNSWIRKPIPFFRFPCLNLDQKMADSCDFKTKLNNCNHKLMKYVNEKNFDVNGIYCSKIVRNISSQIFNIVIIEFFLNFLKFWSNTTLILISWTRLSLLTKEKSNSFEWSNRKFKIVLIVLIVVSVILWLDKFFTVRVNQNFFIFDEKDYDQFPNKNTFQDYFIVLKRSINSIKYYGLKSLIFYFLFILNFLLNDLVILVVMLLLDFIMLYELRKKIKMKQNFAQTLNRKLNLEKMENDENRITWVVVLNTFILILIKTFHLSISFYILINKFGLVSKLRNLCLTKFCSEFQEIIDLLYSLSNVYTCVLFYNLNKGFKDESLKLLKRILCTKSQR
;
A
#
# COMPACT_ATOMS: atom_id res chain seq x y z
N MET A 1 35.58 -9.98 11.16
CA MET A 1 34.61 -9.51 12.18
C MET A 1 33.27 -9.20 11.52
N ILE A 2 33.17 -8.20 10.63
CA ILE A 2 31.92 -7.81 9.95
C ILE A 2 31.31 -8.96 9.10
N VAL A 3 32.14 -9.70 8.34
CA VAL A 3 31.68 -10.85 7.54
C VAL A 3 31.12 -12.00 8.39
N ILE A 4 31.66 -12.20 9.60
CA ILE A 4 31.21 -13.26 10.54
C ILE A 4 29.87 -12.87 11.18
N PHE A 5 29.65 -11.58 11.44
CA PHE A 5 28.39 -11.06 11.97
C PHE A 5 27.23 -11.20 10.95
N ILE A 6 27.52 -11.06 9.65
CA ILE A 6 26.53 -11.23 8.56
C ILE A 6 26.10 -12.70 8.40
N LEU A 7 27.02 -13.65 8.60
CA LEU A 7 26.71 -15.09 8.51
C LEU A 7 25.86 -15.59 9.69
N LEU A 8 26.03 -15.04 10.89
CA LEU A 8 25.30 -15.46 12.09
C LEU A 8 23.82 -15.05 12.09
N ILE A 9 23.49 -13.92 11.46
CA ILE A 9 22.10 -13.42 11.37
C ILE A 9 21.26 -14.26 10.40
N ASN A 10 21.87 -14.77 9.32
CA ASN A 10 21.17 -15.60 8.33
C ASN A 10 20.79 -17.00 8.86
N VAL A 11 21.58 -17.56 9.79
CA VAL A 11 21.33 -18.90 10.36
C VAL A 11 20.20 -18.88 11.40
N LEU A 12 20.00 -17.78 12.12
CA LEU A 12 18.99 -17.68 13.16
C LEU A 12 17.57 -17.41 12.63
N PHE A 13 17.43 -16.87 11.41
CA PHE A 13 16.12 -16.42 10.89
C PHE A 13 15.32 -17.49 10.12
N PHE A 14 15.94 -18.62 9.74
CA PHE A 14 15.31 -19.62 8.85
C PHE A 14 14.65 -20.83 9.56
N ASN A 15 14.79 -20.98 10.88
CA ASN A 15 14.38 -22.21 11.58
C ASN A 15 13.04 -22.17 12.34
N TYR A 16 12.20 -21.15 12.16
CA TYR A 16 10.97 -20.99 12.97
C TYR A 16 9.71 -20.67 12.16
N VAL A 17 9.22 -21.59 11.31
CA VAL A 17 7.79 -21.66 10.94
C VAL A 17 7.43 -23.09 10.47
N LEU A 18 6.58 -23.81 11.20
CA LEU A 18 5.89 -25.03 10.75
C LEU A 18 4.52 -25.11 11.46
N PRO A 19 3.38 -25.27 10.74
CA PRO A 19 2.08 -25.45 11.37
C PRO A 19 1.73 -26.95 11.56
N PHE A 20 1.07 -27.26 12.67
CA PHE A 20 0.51 -28.57 13.00
C PHE A 20 -0.87 -28.76 12.35
N ASN A 21 -1.10 -29.92 11.70
CA ASN A 21 -2.43 -30.42 11.31
C ASN A 21 -2.83 -31.59 12.24
N LEU A 22 -4.05 -31.54 12.78
CA LEU A 22 -4.66 -32.65 13.55
C LEU A 22 -5.54 -33.52 12.63
N PRO A 23 -5.54 -34.86 12.77
CA PRO A 23 -6.37 -35.74 11.96
C PRO A 23 -7.81 -35.82 12.53
N LEU A 24 -8.81 -35.59 11.67
CA LEU A 24 -10.23 -35.84 11.94
C LEU A 24 -10.57 -37.32 11.70
N SER A 25 -11.48 -37.87 12.51
CA SER A 25 -11.87 -39.28 12.55
C SER A 25 -12.83 -39.69 11.42
N ASN A 26 -12.66 -40.92 10.93
CA ASN A 26 -13.15 -41.48 9.65
C ASN A 26 -14.65 -41.86 9.53
N ASN A 27 -15.56 -41.32 10.34
CA ASN A 27 -16.91 -41.91 10.47
C ASN A 27 -18.10 -41.16 9.82
N TYR A 28 -17.88 -40.32 8.80
CA TYR A 28 -18.98 -39.70 8.05
C TYR A 28 -18.96 -40.09 6.55
N SER A 29 -20.17 -40.10 5.97
CA SER A 29 -20.67 -40.64 4.69
C SER A 29 -19.88 -40.41 3.39
N ILE A 30 -18.71 -39.78 3.42
CA ILE A 30 -17.81 -39.63 2.27
C ILE A 30 -17.20 -40.98 1.83
N SER A 31 -17.29 -42.03 2.67
CA SER A 31 -16.76 -43.37 2.37
C SER A 31 -17.38 -44.03 1.14
N GLN A 32 -18.56 -43.57 0.68
CA GLN A 32 -19.23 -44.08 -0.52
C GLN A 32 -18.81 -43.36 -1.82
N CYS A 33 -18.11 -42.23 -1.74
CA CYS A 33 -17.55 -41.58 -2.93
C CYS A 33 -16.35 -42.40 -3.45
N PRO A 34 -16.21 -42.58 -4.79
CA PRO A 34 -15.05 -43.23 -5.38
C PRO A 34 -13.72 -42.70 -4.82
N PRO A 35 -12.70 -43.56 -4.57
CA PRO A 35 -11.45 -43.16 -3.93
C PRO A 35 -10.69 -42.05 -4.67
N MET A 36 -10.94 -41.86 -5.98
CA MET A 36 -10.39 -40.75 -6.76
C MET A 36 -10.79 -39.36 -6.26
N LEU A 37 -11.94 -39.21 -5.60
CA LEU A 37 -12.40 -37.92 -5.07
C LEU A 37 -11.63 -37.53 -3.79
N LYS A 38 -11.11 -38.49 -3.01
CA LYS A 38 -10.38 -38.17 -1.75
C LYS A 38 -9.13 -37.31 -1.97
N ASN A 39 -8.54 -37.33 -3.16
CA ASN A 39 -7.32 -36.58 -3.45
C ASN A 39 -7.56 -35.08 -3.69
N TYR A 40 -8.78 -34.67 -4.01
CA TYR A 40 -9.11 -33.28 -4.36
C TYR A 40 -9.92 -32.56 -3.28
N PHE A 41 -10.62 -33.33 -2.43
CA PHE A 41 -11.52 -32.81 -1.41
C PHE A 41 -10.77 -32.64 -0.09
N GLN A 42 -10.75 -31.41 0.40
CA GLN A 42 -10.35 -31.07 1.75
C GLN A 42 -11.57 -30.53 2.48
N VAL A 43 -12.03 -31.26 3.49
CA VAL A 43 -13.06 -30.76 4.42
C VAL A 43 -12.35 -29.87 5.42
N ASP A 44 -12.63 -28.56 5.38
CA ASP A 44 -11.95 -27.58 6.24
C ASP A 44 -12.61 -27.45 7.61
N GLY A 45 -13.89 -27.81 7.73
CA GLY A 45 -14.62 -27.85 8.99
C GLY A 45 -16.04 -28.36 8.84
N ILE A 46 -16.55 -28.97 9.92
CA ILE A 46 -17.97 -29.29 10.10
C ILE A 46 -18.44 -28.51 11.32
N PHE A 47 -19.39 -27.60 11.13
CA PHE A 47 -19.92 -26.77 12.22
C PHE A 47 -21.33 -27.24 12.58
N TYR A 48 -21.56 -27.43 13.89
CA TYR A 48 -22.84 -27.82 14.45
C TYR A 48 -23.62 -26.56 14.87
N LEU A 49 -24.77 -26.31 14.26
CA LEU A 49 -25.73 -25.34 14.77
C LEU A 49 -26.64 -26.04 15.79
N LEU A 50 -26.31 -25.87 17.07
CA LEU A 50 -27.04 -26.46 18.21
C LEU A 50 -28.33 -25.69 18.51
N PHE A 51 -29.36 -25.78 17.65
CA PHE A 51 -30.73 -25.40 18.04
C PHE A 51 -31.77 -26.26 17.31
N SER A 52 -32.27 -27.30 17.99
CA SER A 52 -33.51 -28.10 17.76
C SER A 52 -33.92 -28.57 16.35
N GLY A 53 -33.17 -28.27 15.30
CA GLY A 53 -33.31 -28.78 13.94
C GLY A 53 -31.91 -28.90 13.36
N LYS A 54 -31.45 -30.13 13.11
CA LYS A 54 -30.06 -30.43 12.75
C LYS A 54 -29.75 -29.97 11.32
N GLN A 55 -29.42 -28.70 11.13
CA GLN A 55 -28.74 -28.25 9.91
C GLN A 55 -27.24 -28.19 10.20
N PHE A 56 -26.46 -28.91 9.40
CA PHE A 56 -25.00 -28.88 9.48
C PHE A 56 -24.47 -27.87 8.47
N LYS A 57 -23.46 -27.07 8.85
CA LYS A 57 -22.74 -26.25 7.87
C LYS A 57 -21.42 -26.94 7.53
N VAL A 58 -21.20 -27.19 6.24
CA VAL A 58 -19.99 -27.85 5.74
C VAL A 58 -19.22 -26.87 4.86
N ASP A 59 -17.98 -26.59 5.28
CA ASP A 59 -17.02 -25.86 4.48
C ASP A 59 -16.21 -26.87 3.66
N LEU A 60 -16.41 -26.85 2.34
CA LEU A 60 -15.82 -27.82 1.41
C LEU A 60 -14.82 -27.13 0.49
N THR A 61 -13.53 -27.46 0.59
CA THR A 61 -12.52 -26.96 -0.35
C THR A 61 -12.10 -28.05 -1.33
N ILE A 62 -12.35 -27.83 -2.62
CA ILE A 62 -11.94 -28.71 -3.72
C ILE A 62 -10.80 -28.03 -4.46
N LYS A 63 -9.61 -28.63 -4.43
CA LYS A 63 -8.40 -28.01 -5.00
C LYS A 63 -7.56 -28.96 -5.85
N ASN A 64 -6.68 -28.40 -6.67
CA ASN A 64 -5.65 -29.10 -7.44
C ASN A 64 -6.15 -30.07 -8.53
N PHE A 65 -7.31 -29.83 -9.11
CA PHE A 65 -7.84 -30.58 -10.25
C PHE A 65 -7.58 -29.86 -11.59
N ASP A 66 -7.59 -30.60 -12.70
CA ASP A 66 -7.24 -30.13 -14.05
C ASP A 66 -8.46 -29.96 -14.99
N SER A 67 -9.63 -30.48 -14.59
CA SER A 67 -10.91 -30.34 -15.30
C SER A 67 -12.10 -30.56 -14.36
N PHE A 68 -13.21 -29.85 -14.58
CA PHE A 68 -14.44 -30.02 -13.79
C PHE A 68 -15.03 -31.44 -13.88
N LYS A 69 -14.78 -32.18 -14.97
CA LYS A 69 -15.14 -33.60 -15.11
C LYS A 69 -14.59 -34.52 -14.02
N GLN A 70 -13.53 -34.09 -13.31
CA GLN A 70 -12.92 -34.84 -12.21
C GLN A 70 -13.71 -34.70 -10.90
N ILE A 71 -14.65 -33.75 -10.84
CA ILE A 71 -15.48 -33.47 -9.68
C ILE A 71 -16.87 -34.02 -9.97
N ASN A 72 -17.39 -34.87 -9.09
CA ASN A 72 -18.75 -35.36 -9.15
C ASN A 72 -19.43 -35.14 -7.79
N PHE A 73 -20.53 -34.41 -7.78
CA PHE A 73 -21.29 -34.07 -6.57
C PHE A 73 -22.42 -35.06 -6.27
N GLN A 74 -22.70 -36.03 -7.15
CA GLN A 74 -23.78 -37.00 -6.97
C GLN A 74 -23.61 -37.89 -5.73
N CYS A 75 -22.37 -38.05 -5.23
CA CYS A 75 -22.12 -38.80 -4.00
C CYS A 75 -22.29 -37.96 -2.72
N ILE A 76 -22.59 -36.67 -2.85
CA ILE A 76 -22.83 -35.77 -1.72
C ILE A 76 -24.34 -35.66 -1.50
N ASN A 77 -24.82 -36.16 -0.35
CA ASN A 77 -26.21 -36.05 0.05
C ASN A 77 -26.51 -34.61 0.51
N SER A 78 -27.29 -33.88 -0.29
CA SER A 78 -27.61 -32.47 -0.04
C SER A 78 -28.52 -32.23 1.17
N ALA A 79 -29.31 -33.23 1.60
CA ALA A 79 -30.41 -33.03 2.56
C ALA A 79 -29.99 -32.46 3.93
N GLU A 80 -28.77 -32.73 4.39
CA GLU A 80 -28.36 -32.45 5.77
C GLU A 80 -27.46 -31.22 5.93
N PHE A 81 -26.97 -30.62 4.83
CA PHE A 81 -25.86 -29.69 4.88
C PHE A 81 -26.06 -28.37 4.12
N ILE A 82 -25.88 -27.24 4.80
CA ILE A 82 -25.58 -25.95 4.18
C ILE A 82 -24.13 -25.98 3.69
N TYR A 83 -23.93 -25.92 2.37
CA TYR A 83 -22.59 -25.93 1.80
C TYR A 83 -22.05 -24.51 1.58
N ASN A 84 -20.83 -24.32 2.04
CA ASN A 84 -19.95 -23.25 1.61
C ASN A 84 -18.77 -23.89 0.89
N MET A 85 -18.82 -23.88 -0.43
CA MET A 85 -17.92 -24.60 -1.30
C MET A 85 -16.87 -23.67 -1.89
N LYS A 86 -15.59 -24.06 -1.83
CA LYS A 86 -14.49 -23.34 -2.45
C LYS A 86 -13.80 -24.21 -3.49
N ILE A 87 -13.75 -23.74 -4.72
CA ILE A 87 -13.22 -24.49 -5.86
C ILE A 87 -11.99 -23.79 -6.42
N ILE A 88 -10.87 -24.51 -6.45
CA ILE A 88 -9.55 -24.00 -6.81
C ILE A 88 -8.85 -24.97 -7.78
N PRO A 89 -9.09 -24.88 -9.11
CA PRO A 89 -8.40 -25.72 -10.06
C PRO A 89 -6.90 -25.40 -10.09
N LYS A 90 -6.10 -26.36 -10.57
CA LYS A 90 -4.64 -26.23 -10.71
C LYS A 90 -4.24 -25.18 -11.76
N ARG A 91 -5.10 -24.99 -12.77
CA ARG A 91 -4.92 -24.04 -13.87
C ARG A 91 -6.25 -23.36 -14.18
N PRO A 92 -6.24 -22.20 -14.87
CA PRO A 92 -7.49 -21.55 -15.22
C PRO A 92 -8.39 -22.40 -16.13
N LEU A 93 -9.66 -22.58 -15.75
CA LEU A 93 -10.64 -23.41 -16.49
C LEU A 93 -11.79 -22.59 -17.06
N ILE A 94 -12.41 -23.06 -18.14
CA ILE A 94 -13.68 -22.51 -18.61
C ILE A 94 -14.78 -23.15 -17.78
N LEU A 95 -15.66 -22.31 -17.26
CA LEU A 95 -16.84 -22.75 -16.52
C LEU A 95 -17.93 -23.13 -17.54
N ASP A 96 -18.07 -24.43 -17.76
CA ASP A 96 -18.96 -25.03 -18.77
C ASP A 96 -19.89 -26.09 -18.16
N SER A 97 -20.67 -26.75 -19.00
CA SER A 97 -21.60 -27.81 -18.59
C SER A 97 -20.94 -29.03 -17.95
N SER A 98 -19.60 -29.16 -18.00
CA SER A 98 -18.90 -30.22 -17.26
C SER A 98 -18.76 -29.93 -15.77
N PHE A 99 -19.02 -28.69 -15.34
CA PHE A 99 -19.19 -28.34 -13.94
C PHE A 99 -20.64 -28.57 -13.50
N ASP A 100 -20.96 -29.83 -13.24
CA ASP A 100 -22.33 -30.27 -12.95
C ASP A 100 -22.60 -30.31 -11.44
N LEU A 101 -23.41 -29.37 -10.93
CA LEU A 101 -23.82 -29.28 -9.52
C LEU A 101 -25.00 -30.21 -9.17
N ASN A 102 -24.99 -31.43 -9.70
CA ASN A 102 -25.98 -32.46 -9.38
C ASN A 102 -25.62 -33.15 -8.06
N PHE A 103 -26.24 -32.69 -6.98
CA PHE A 103 -26.24 -33.39 -5.69
C PHE A 103 -27.21 -34.57 -5.71
N ALA A 104 -27.01 -35.57 -4.84
CA ALA A 104 -28.03 -36.59 -4.64
C ALA A 104 -29.33 -35.94 -4.15
N GLU A 105 -30.46 -36.43 -4.66
CA GLU A 105 -31.79 -35.97 -4.27
C GLU A 105 -31.92 -35.96 -2.74
N PRO A 106 -32.36 -34.85 -2.13
CA PRO A 106 -32.56 -34.80 -0.71
C PRO A 106 -33.70 -35.75 -0.33
N ILE A 107 -33.51 -36.50 0.74
CA ILE A 107 -34.49 -37.48 1.25
C ILE A 107 -35.74 -36.79 1.84
N SER A 108 -35.74 -35.45 1.96
CA SER A 108 -36.83 -34.67 2.56
C SER A 108 -37.25 -33.46 1.71
N ASP A 109 -38.53 -33.09 1.80
CA ASP A 109 -39.14 -31.91 1.14
C ASP A 109 -38.60 -30.55 1.65
N TYR A 110 -37.60 -30.54 2.53
CA TYR A 110 -37.04 -29.32 3.08
C TYR A 110 -36.02 -28.70 2.11
N ARG A 111 -36.43 -27.61 1.47
CA ARG A 111 -35.48 -26.71 0.79
C ARG A 111 -34.56 -26.08 1.82
N GLN A 112 -33.27 -26.16 1.54
CA GLN A 112 -32.26 -25.49 2.36
C GLN A 112 -32.22 -24.00 2.04
N ASP A 113 -31.83 -23.21 3.03
CA ASP A 113 -31.89 -21.76 2.92
C ASP A 113 -30.87 -21.23 1.91
N GLU A 114 -29.62 -21.72 1.94
CA GLU A 114 -28.52 -21.09 1.21
C GLU A 114 -27.45 -22.08 0.70
N PHE A 115 -27.00 -21.86 -0.53
CA PHE A 115 -25.83 -22.50 -1.13
C PHE A 115 -24.79 -21.43 -1.51
N ILE A 116 -23.61 -21.48 -0.89
CA ILE A 116 -22.52 -20.53 -1.17
C ILE A 116 -21.42 -21.26 -1.93
N ILE A 117 -21.00 -20.71 -3.07
CA ILE A 117 -19.90 -21.22 -3.86
C ILE A 117 -18.87 -20.13 -4.17
N GLN A 118 -17.60 -20.43 -3.96
CA GLN A 118 -16.45 -19.59 -4.26
C GLN A 118 -15.63 -20.25 -5.37
N LEU A 119 -15.59 -19.62 -6.54
CA LEU A 119 -14.91 -20.12 -7.73
C LEU A 119 -13.63 -19.31 -7.96
N SER A 120 -12.48 -19.99 -8.01
CA SER A 120 -11.18 -19.37 -8.31
C SER A 120 -10.66 -19.80 -9.67
N PHE A 121 -9.86 -18.94 -10.33
CA PHE A 121 -9.18 -19.24 -11.59
C PHE A 121 -10.11 -19.69 -12.72
N ILE A 122 -11.20 -18.95 -12.96
CA ILE A 122 -12.07 -19.18 -14.11
C ILE A 122 -11.59 -18.34 -15.29
N ASN A 123 -11.22 -18.96 -16.41
CA ASN A 123 -10.69 -18.27 -17.61
C ASN A 123 -11.79 -17.75 -18.55
N GLY A 124 -13.02 -18.21 -18.36
CA GLY A 124 -14.16 -17.82 -19.16
C GLY A 124 -15.40 -18.64 -18.81
N PHE A 125 -16.49 -18.34 -19.52
CA PHE A 125 -17.81 -18.91 -19.29
C PHE A 125 -18.34 -19.47 -20.60
N ASP A 126 -18.87 -20.69 -20.56
CA ASP A 126 -19.75 -21.18 -21.61
C ASP A 126 -21.15 -20.62 -21.37
N ILE A 127 -21.54 -19.65 -22.19
CA ILE A 127 -22.80 -18.90 -22.06
C ILE A 127 -24.04 -19.77 -22.29
N GLU A 128 -23.89 -20.95 -22.91
CA GLU A 128 -24.98 -21.92 -23.09
C GLU A 128 -25.14 -22.83 -21.87
N SER A 129 -24.17 -22.84 -20.96
CA SER A 129 -24.24 -23.71 -19.78
C SER A 129 -25.21 -23.19 -18.73
N GLN A 130 -26.01 -24.11 -18.18
CA GLN A 130 -27.03 -23.86 -17.15
C GLN A 130 -26.58 -24.45 -15.79
N ILE A 131 -25.34 -24.17 -15.41
CA ILE A 131 -24.64 -24.78 -14.27
C ILE A 131 -25.42 -24.72 -12.96
N PHE A 132 -26.18 -23.64 -12.74
CA PHE A 132 -26.92 -23.43 -11.50
C PHE A 132 -28.40 -23.86 -11.57
N GLU A 133 -28.88 -24.38 -12.70
CA GLU A 133 -30.31 -24.73 -12.86
C GLU A 133 -30.79 -25.72 -11.82
N ASN A 134 -30.03 -26.80 -11.62
CA ASN A 134 -30.40 -27.85 -10.69
C ASN A 134 -30.26 -27.42 -9.22
N THR A 135 -29.52 -26.34 -8.93
CA THR A 135 -29.29 -25.91 -7.53
C THR A 135 -30.55 -25.31 -6.89
N LEU A 136 -31.45 -24.68 -7.66
CA LEU A 136 -32.68 -24.12 -7.11
C LEU A 136 -33.73 -25.15 -6.72
N ASN A 137 -33.60 -26.38 -7.19
CA ASN A 137 -34.47 -27.47 -6.74
C ASN A 137 -34.25 -27.75 -5.26
N PHE A 138 -33.05 -27.47 -4.75
CA PHE A 138 -32.62 -27.80 -3.39
C PHE A 138 -32.43 -26.58 -2.50
N TYR A 139 -32.07 -25.42 -3.09
CA TYR A 139 -31.69 -24.21 -2.36
C TYR A 139 -32.59 -23.03 -2.69
N SER A 140 -32.99 -22.29 -1.65
CA SER A 140 -33.78 -21.06 -1.83
C SER A 140 -32.91 -19.88 -2.31
N LEU A 141 -31.63 -19.88 -1.95
CA LEU A 141 -30.67 -18.83 -2.27
C LEU A 141 -29.36 -19.44 -2.76
N VAL A 142 -28.88 -18.98 -3.90
CA VAL A 142 -27.59 -19.37 -4.47
C VAL A 142 -26.69 -18.15 -4.51
N GLU A 143 -25.59 -18.20 -3.75
CA GLU A 143 -24.54 -17.18 -3.75
C GLU A 143 -23.29 -17.69 -4.49
N ALA A 144 -22.88 -17.01 -5.55
CA ALA A 144 -21.64 -17.30 -6.28
C ALA A 144 -20.63 -16.16 -6.13
N THR A 145 -19.42 -16.47 -5.66
CA THR A 145 -18.30 -15.54 -5.52
C THR A 145 -17.15 -15.92 -6.44
N PHE A 146 -16.64 -14.98 -7.22
CA PHE A 146 -15.58 -15.22 -8.21
C PHE A 146 -14.26 -14.53 -7.83
N TYR A 147 -13.19 -15.32 -7.83
CA TYR A 147 -11.81 -14.92 -7.62
C TYR A 147 -10.96 -15.26 -8.85
N TYR A 148 -9.99 -14.40 -9.19
CA TYR A 148 -9.05 -14.55 -10.30
C TYR A 148 -9.72 -14.97 -11.61
N THR A 149 -10.91 -14.44 -11.85
CA THR A 149 -11.80 -14.87 -12.93
C THR A 149 -11.75 -13.90 -14.09
N LYS A 150 -11.82 -14.39 -15.32
CA LYS A 150 -12.01 -13.60 -16.53
C LYS A 150 -13.45 -13.76 -16.99
N LEU A 151 -14.22 -12.68 -16.99
CA LEU A 151 -15.58 -12.63 -17.51
C LEU A 151 -15.59 -12.56 -19.04
N LYS A 152 -15.04 -13.61 -19.66
CA LYS A 152 -14.95 -13.80 -21.10
C LYS A 152 -15.85 -14.96 -21.52
N ALA A 153 -16.71 -14.76 -22.52
CA ALA A 153 -17.41 -15.87 -23.15
C ALA A 153 -16.41 -16.77 -23.89
N SER A 154 -16.55 -18.08 -23.75
CA SER A 154 -15.61 -19.06 -24.32
C SER A 154 -15.81 -19.34 -25.81
N MET A 155 -16.83 -18.78 -26.46
CA MET A 155 -17.13 -19.10 -27.86
C MET A 155 -16.26 -18.31 -28.85
N GLU A 156 -15.60 -19.04 -29.75
CA GLU A 156 -14.89 -18.47 -30.90
C GLU A 156 -15.84 -17.83 -31.92
N ASN A 157 -17.11 -18.24 -31.99
CA ASN A 157 -18.10 -17.79 -32.99
C ASN A 157 -19.26 -16.95 -32.42
N TRP A 158 -19.05 -16.20 -31.35
CA TRP A 158 -20.12 -15.40 -30.74
C TRP A 158 -20.77 -14.41 -31.73
N LEU A 159 -20.02 -13.81 -32.65
CA LEU A 159 -20.56 -12.82 -33.60
C LEU A 159 -21.75 -13.35 -34.44
N GLU A 160 -21.88 -14.66 -34.61
CA GLU A 160 -22.94 -15.28 -35.41
C GLU A 160 -24.18 -15.68 -34.59
N SER A 161 -24.13 -15.67 -33.25
CA SER A 161 -25.19 -16.17 -32.37
C SER A 161 -26.07 -15.09 -31.73
N SER A 162 -26.23 -13.93 -32.38
CA SER A 162 -26.97 -12.77 -31.84
C SER A 162 -28.42 -13.06 -31.44
N ASN A 163 -29.01 -14.16 -31.92
CA ASN A 163 -30.41 -14.51 -31.66
C ASN A 163 -30.61 -15.54 -30.54
N LYS A 164 -29.55 -16.11 -29.96
CA LYS A 164 -29.70 -17.07 -28.86
C LYS A 164 -29.90 -16.35 -27.53
N SER A 165 -30.86 -16.82 -26.73
CA SER A 165 -31.04 -16.39 -25.34
C SER A 165 -30.08 -17.15 -24.42
N TYR A 166 -29.22 -16.41 -23.72
CA TYR A 166 -28.34 -16.97 -22.69
C TYR A 166 -29.03 -16.89 -21.31
N TYR A 167 -28.70 -17.83 -20.41
CA TYR A 167 -29.33 -17.97 -19.08
C TYR A 167 -28.32 -18.29 -17.97
N PHE A 168 -27.05 -17.92 -18.15
CA PHE A 168 -25.95 -18.37 -17.31
C PHE A 168 -26.17 -18.13 -15.80
N PHE A 169 -26.60 -16.93 -15.42
CA PHE A 169 -26.94 -16.55 -14.04
C PHE A 169 -28.45 -16.42 -13.79
N LYS A 170 -29.29 -17.13 -14.56
CA LYS A 170 -30.75 -17.15 -14.34
C LYS A 170 -31.12 -17.63 -12.92
N PHE A 171 -30.28 -18.49 -12.36
CA PHE A 171 -30.56 -19.22 -11.14
C PHE A 171 -29.60 -18.86 -9.98
N THR A 172 -28.99 -17.68 -10.05
CA THR A 172 -28.05 -17.18 -9.04
C THR A 172 -28.62 -15.94 -8.36
N SER A 173 -29.01 -16.07 -7.10
CA SER A 173 -29.62 -14.98 -6.33
C SER A 173 -28.61 -13.89 -5.94
N ILE A 174 -27.39 -14.29 -5.55
CA ILE A 174 -26.33 -13.37 -5.15
C ILE A 174 -25.07 -13.64 -5.96
N LEU A 175 -24.51 -12.59 -6.55
CA LEU A 175 -23.33 -12.69 -7.39
C LEU A 175 -22.26 -11.71 -6.90
N LYS A 176 -21.07 -12.21 -6.58
CA LYS A 176 -19.96 -11.41 -6.06
C LYS A 176 -18.74 -11.54 -6.97
N PHE A 177 -18.33 -10.43 -7.58
CA PHE A 177 -17.07 -10.35 -8.32
C PHE A 177 -16.04 -9.62 -7.47
N THR A 178 -14.95 -10.31 -7.14
CA THR A 178 -13.91 -9.75 -6.29
C THR A 178 -13.01 -8.80 -7.08
N PHE A 179 -12.12 -8.08 -6.39
CA PHE A 179 -11.15 -7.18 -7.00
C PHE A 179 -10.19 -7.84 -8.00
N THR A 180 -10.12 -9.17 -7.99
CA THR A 180 -9.26 -9.98 -8.87
C THR A 180 -9.94 -10.39 -10.18
N THR A 181 -11.25 -10.11 -10.32
CA THR A 181 -12.01 -10.43 -11.52
C THR A 181 -11.74 -9.42 -12.64
N LYS A 182 -11.45 -9.94 -13.84
CA LYS A 182 -11.22 -9.16 -15.05
C LYS A 182 -12.47 -9.13 -15.92
N TYR A 183 -12.88 -7.93 -16.29
CA TYR A 183 -14.05 -7.68 -17.13
C TYR A 183 -13.65 -7.51 -18.59
N TYR A 184 -14.42 -8.08 -19.52
CA TYR A 184 -14.21 -7.94 -20.96
C TYR A 184 -15.40 -7.24 -21.57
N THR A 185 -15.14 -6.11 -22.25
CA THR A 185 -16.19 -5.15 -22.62
C THR A 185 -17.30 -5.73 -23.46
N ASN A 186 -16.91 -6.66 -24.32
CA ASN A 186 -17.74 -7.24 -25.34
C ASN A 186 -18.61 -8.37 -24.73
N THR A 187 -18.06 -9.17 -23.80
CA THR A 187 -18.74 -10.37 -23.30
C THR A 187 -19.50 -10.15 -21.99
N CYS A 188 -19.13 -9.16 -21.18
CA CYS A 188 -19.79 -8.88 -19.90
C CYS A 188 -21.30 -8.65 -20.00
N PRO A 189 -21.84 -7.89 -20.98
CA PRO A 189 -23.28 -7.67 -21.07
C PRO A 189 -24.09 -8.96 -21.21
N LEU A 190 -23.57 -9.92 -22.00
CA LEU A 190 -24.25 -11.18 -22.32
C LEU A 190 -24.33 -12.14 -21.14
N ILE A 191 -23.36 -12.08 -20.23
CA ILE A 191 -23.34 -12.91 -19.03
C ILE A 191 -24.53 -12.58 -18.10
N PHE A 192 -25.09 -11.37 -18.19
CA PHE A 192 -26.27 -10.93 -17.44
C PHE A 192 -27.59 -11.09 -18.22
N GLN A 193 -27.56 -11.56 -19.46
CA GLN A 193 -28.79 -11.75 -20.25
C GLN A 193 -29.68 -12.80 -19.59
N ASN A 194 -30.97 -12.45 -19.42
CA ASN A 194 -31.98 -13.27 -18.73
C ASN A 194 -31.56 -13.73 -17.32
N SER A 195 -30.68 -12.97 -16.67
CA SER A 195 -30.31 -13.21 -15.27
C SER A 195 -31.42 -12.76 -14.33
N ASN A 196 -31.56 -13.44 -13.19
CA ASN A 196 -32.48 -13.07 -12.11
C ASN A 196 -31.68 -13.00 -10.80
N ILE A 197 -31.01 -11.86 -10.60
CA ILE A 197 -30.01 -11.65 -9.55
C ILE A 197 -30.60 -10.66 -8.54
N ASN A 198 -30.82 -11.11 -7.30
CA ASN A 198 -31.28 -10.23 -6.24
C ASN A 198 -30.20 -9.20 -5.86
N SER A 199 -28.93 -9.62 -5.77
CA SER A 199 -27.82 -8.75 -5.37
C SER A 199 -26.53 -9.03 -6.14
N LEU A 200 -26.00 -8.01 -6.80
CA LEU A 200 -24.73 -8.01 -7.51
C LEU A 200 -23.68 -7.19 -6.74
N PHE A 201 -22.57 -7.79 -6.37
CA PHE A 201 -21.44 -7.11 -5.71
C PHE A 201 -20.24 -7.04 -6.64
N LEU A 202 -19.69 -5.84 -6.80
CA LEU A 202 -18.55 -5.54 -7.66
C LEU A 202 -17.44 -4.92 -6.80
N TYR A 203 -16.49 -5.74 -6.37
CA TYR A 203 -15.41 -5.29 -5.49
C TYR A 203 -14.17 -4.81 -6.26
N GLY A 204 -13.51 -3.80 -5.72
CA GLY A 204 -12.19 -3.34 -6.17
C GLY A 204 -12.19 -2.64 -7.53
N MET A 205 -13.32 -2.04 -7.91
CA MET A 205 -13.48 -1.30 -9.15
C MET A 205 -12.63 -0.02 -9.13
N SER A 206 -11.77 0.20 -10.12
CA SER A 206 -10.86 1.35 -10.15
C SER A 206 -10.52 1.81 -11.57
N ASN A 207 -10.31 3.13 -11.75
CA ASN A 207 -9.85 3.70 -13.02
C ASN A 207 -8.33 3.60 -13.22
N THR A 208 -7.60 3.14 -12.21
CA THR A 208 -6.14 3.10 -12.27
C THR A 208 -5.66 2.05 -13.28
N PHE A 209 -4.59 2.35 -14.01
CA PHE A 209 -3.95 1.41 -14.96
C PHE A 209 -3.61 0.06 -14.31
N LEU A 210 -3.29 0.09 -13.02
CA LEU A 210 -2.93 -1.04 -12.17
C LEU A 210 -4.12 -2.00 -11.93
N LYS A 211 -5.35 -1.47 -12.00
CA LYS A 211 -6.61 -2.17 -11.75
C LYS A 211 -7.57 -1.90 -12.90
N LYS A 212 -7.19 -2.18 -14.15
CA LYS A 212 -8.08 -2.14 -15.34
C LYS A 212 -9.17 -3.22 -15.29
N ASN A 213 -9.93 -3.21 -14.21
CA ASN A 213 -11.14 -3.97 -13.98
C ASN A 213 -12.32 -2.99 -14.06
N ILE A 214 -12.26 -2.06 -15.01
CA ILE A 214 -13.41 -1.20 -15.31
C ILE A 214 -14.35 -2.09 -16.12
N LEU A 215 -15.46 -2.45 -15.48
CA LEU A 215 -16.63 -2.98 -16.17
C LEU A 215 -17.10 -1.86 -17.10
N LYS A 216 -16.79 -2.03 -18.38
CA LYS A 216 -17.37 -1.22 -19.45
C LYS A 216 -18.23 -2.14 -20.25
N PHE A 217 -19.47 -1.77 -20.44
CA PHE A 217 -20.34 -2.51 -21.31
C PHE A 217 -20.24 -1.87 -22.70
N SER A 218 -19.83 -2.65 -23.70
CA SER A 218 -20.10 -2.23 -25.06
C SER A 218 -21.61 -2.29 -25.25
N LYS A 219 -22.21 -1.21 -25.79
CA LYS A 219 -23.62 -1.22 -26.18
C LYS A 219 -23.89 -2.49 -26.98
N ALA A 220 -24.71 -3.37 -26.44
CA ALA A 220 -25.10 -4.56 -27.17
C ALA A 220 -26.11 -4.12 -28.23
N ASN A 221 -26.07 -4.71 -29.43
CA ASN A 221 -27.11 -4.47 -30.42
C ASN A 221 -28.44 -5.15 -30.03
N SER A 222 -28.44 -5.95 -28.97
CA SER A 222 -29.58 -6.73 -28.46
C SER A 222 -30.01 -6.22 -27.09
N THR A 223 -31.31 -6.09 -26.88
CA THR A 223 -31.89 -5.76 -25.56
C THR A 223 -31.53 -6.81 -24.52
N ILE A 224 -30.82 -6.40 -23.47
CA ILE A 224 -30.41 -7.29 -22.37
C ILE A 224 -31.55 -7.33 -21.34
N ASN A 225 -32.32 -8.42 -21.32
CA ASN A 225 -33.34 -8.63 -20.28
C ASN A 225 -32.69 -9.08 -18.96
N SER A 226 -32.03 -8.16 -18.26
CA SER A 226 -31.40 -8.39 -16.97
C SER A 226 -32.37 -8.04 -15.84
N GLN A 227 -32.60 -8.97 -14.90
CA GLN A 227 -33.40 -8.73 -13.70
C GLN A 227 -32.47 -8.66 -12.48
N ILE A 228 -31.68 -7.60 -12.39
CA ILE A 228 -30.85 -7.31 -11.22
C ILE A 228 -31.61 -6.35 -10.29
N SER A 229 -31.85 -6.73 -9.04
CA SER A 229 -32.57 -5.86 -8.08
C SER A 229 -31.64 -4.86 -7.37
N ASN A 230 -30.52 -5.34 -6.82
CA ASN A 230 -29.57 -4.54 -6.04
C ASN A 230 -28.15 -4.65 -6.61
N VAL A 231 -27.43 -3.53 -6.67
CA VAL A 231 -26.04 -3.49 -7.11
C VAL A 231 -25.18 -2.76 -6.09
N ILE A 232 -24.10 -3.40 -5.64
CA ILE A 232 -23.17 -2.87 -4.65
C ILE A 232 -21.78 -2.78 -5.28
N PHE A 233 -21.29 -1.55 -5.42
CA PHE A 233 -19.96 -1.24 -5.91
C PHE A 233 -19.04 -0.92 -4.75
N ASN A 234 -17.91 -1.60 -4.65
CA ASN A 234 -16.82 -1.22 -3.77
C ASN A 234 -15.66 -0.65 -4.61
N LEU A 235 -15.49 0.67 -4.50
CA LEU A 235 -14.79 1.52 -5.46
C LEU A 235 -13.46 2.01 -4.90
N TYR A 236 -12.47 2.17 -5.77
CA TYR A 236 -11.18 2.76 -5.44
C TYR A 236 -10.77 3.81 -6.48
N ASN A 237 -10.94 5.08 -6.14
CA ASN A 237 -10.60 6.23 -6.98
C ASN A 237 -11.16 6.09 -8.41
N LEU A 238 -12.45 5.72 -8.51
CA LEU A 238 -13.14 5.50 -9.78
C LEU A 238 -14.03 6.70 -10.12
N LYS A 239 -14.12 7.04 -11.41
CA LYS A 239 -15.09 8.00 -11.92
C LYS A 239 -16.39 7.26 -12.19
N LEU A 240 -17.45 7.68 -11.51
CA LEU A 240 -18.79 7.16 -11.73
C LEU A 240 -19.39 7.89 -12.93
N ASP A 241 -19.42 7.24 -14.09
CA ASP A 241 -19.95 7.77 -15.35
C ASP A 241 -20.78 6.72 -16.10
N ASN A 242 -21.41 7.15 -17.19
CA ASN A 242 -22.28 6.29 -18.02
C ASN A 242 -21.58 5.06 -18.61
N THR A 243 -20.24 4.97 -18.54
CA THR A 243 -19.51 3.77 -19.00
C THR A 243 -19.57 2.63 -18.00
N LEU A 244 -19.76 2.93 -16.71
CA LEU A 244 -19.90 1.95 -15.63
C LEU A 244 -21.36 1.50 -15.47
N LEU A 245 -22.29 2.47 -15.49
CA LEU A 245 -23.72 2.22 -15.31
C LEU A 245 -24.42 2.18 -16.67
N ASP A 246 -24.40 1.02 -17.32
CA ASP A 246 -25.13 0.81 -18.57
C ASP A 246 -26.65 0.71 -18.28
N GLU A 247 -27.43 1.53 -18.99
CA GLU A 247 -28.89 1.63 -18.81
C GLU A 247 -29.60 0.32 -19.12
N GLU A 248 -29.13 -0.46 -20.11
CA GLU A 248 -29.81 -1.68 -20.54
C GLU A 248 -29.64 -2.81 -19.51
N ILE A 249 -28.46 -2.91 -18.89
CA ILE A 249 -28.16 -3.98 -17.92
C ILE A 249 -28.82 -3.70 -16.57
N TYR A 250 -28.87 -2.43 -16.19
CA TYR A 250 -29.38 -1.99 -14.90
C TYR A 250 -30.77 -1.37 -14.97
N GLU A 251 -31.51 -1.59 -16.07
CA GLU A 251 -32.85 -1.03 -16.29
C GLU A 251 -33.79 -1.33 -15.10
N LYS A 252 -33.73 -2.56 -14.58
CA LYS A 252 -34.60 -3.07 -13.51
C LYS A 252 -34.01 -2.91 -12.09
N VAL A 253 -32.85 -2.29 -11.95
CA VAL A 253 -32.22 -2.08 -10.65
C VAL A 253 -33.06 -1.15 -9.80
N GLU A 254 -33.35 -1.59 -8.57
CA GLU A 254 -34.08 -0.82 -7.58
C GLU A 254 -33.14 -0.11 -6.61
N SER A 255 -31.94 -0.66 -6.37
CA SER A 255 -30.96 -0.07 -5.46
C SER A 255 -29.53 -0.11 -6.01
N PHE A 256 -28.85 1.04 -5.95
CA PHE A 256 -27.39 1.13 -6.07
C PHE A 256 -26.77 1.44 -4.72
N SER A 257 -25.66 0.79 -4.39
CA SER A 257 -24.82 1.10 -3.23
C SER A 257 -23.38 1.31 -3.67
N PHE A 258 -22.77 2.39 -3.23
CA PHE A 258 -21.42 2.81 -3.55
C PHE A 258 -20.61 2.92 -2.26
N GLU A 259 -19.62 2.05 -2.14
CA GLU A 259 -18.67 1.96 -1.02
C GLU A 259 -17.26 2.35 -1.50
N GLY A 260 -16.40 2.75 -0.58
CA GLY A 260 -15.00 3.09 -0.87
C GLY A 260 -14.80 4.55 -1.30
N SER A 261 -14.00 4.80 -2.34
CA SER A 261 -13.63 6.14 -2.80
C SER A 261 -13.93 6.37 -4.28
N LEU A 262 -14.46 7.54 -4.60
CA LEU A 262 -14.67 8.02 -5.97
C LEU A 262 -13.65 9.10 -6.34
N SER A 263 -13.38 9.26 -7.64
CA SER A 263 -12.59 10.37 -8.18
C SER A 263 -13.48 11.52 -8.69
N SER A 264 -14.69 11.19 -9.12
CA SER A 264 -15.70 12.11 -9.61
C SER A 264 -17.01 11.36 -9.90
N ILE A 265 -18.11 12.11 -9.97
CA ILE A 265 -19.44 11.61 -10.34
C ILE A 265 -19.95 12.47 -11.50
N GLU A 266 -20.34 11.83 -12.61
CA GLU A 266 -20.92 12.52 -13.75
C GLU A 266 -22.29 13.11 -13.41
N THR A 267 -22.53 14.35 -13.82
CA THR A 267 -23.83 15.00 -13.63
C THR A 267 -24.90 14.26 -14.43
N ASN A 268 -26.04 13.97 -13.80
CA ASN A 268 -27.18 13.26 -14.40
C ASN A 268 -26.98 11.75 -14.66
N ILE A 269 -25.92 11.11 -14.16
CA ILE A 269 -25.72 9.66 -14.36
C ILE A 269 -26.95 8.84 -13.94
N PHE A 270 -27.66 9.26 -12.89
CA PHE A 270 -28.82 8.54 -12.39
C PHE A 270 -30.14 8.90 -13.06
N LYS A 271 -30.16 9.82 -14.02
CA LYS A 271 -31.40 10.34 -14.61
C LYS A 271 -32.18 9.25 -15.34
N ASN A 272 -31.47 8.35 -16.03
CA ASN A 272 -32.07 7.36 -16.91
C ASN A 272 -32.64 6.13 -16.18
N PHE A 273 -32.17 5.83 -14.96
CA PHE A 273 -32.62 4.63 -14.23
C PHE A 273 -33.98 4.83 -13.54
N ARG A 274 -35.09 4.62 -14.26
CA ARG A 274 -36.45 4.91 -13.77
C ARG A 274 -36.87 4.06 -12.56
N ASN A 275 -36.36 2.82 -12.47
CA ASN A 275 -36.73 1.87 -11.43
C ASN A 275 -35.91 2.02 -10.14
N VAL A 276 -34.83 2.80 -10.16
CA VAL A 276 -33.98 3.01 -8.99
C VAL A 276 -34.75 3.79 -7.94
N LYS A 277 -35.05 3.12 -6.84
CA LYS A 277 -35.68 3.65 -5.64
C LYS A 277 -34.65 4.14 -4.63
N PHE A 278 -33.48 3.50 -4.56
CA PHE A 278 -32.47 3.76 -3.53
C PHE A 278 -31.07 4.00 -4.09
N LEU A 279 -30.46 5.10 -3.68
CA LEU A 279 -29.03 5.37 -3.91
C LEU A 279 -28.29 5.43 -2.58
N LYS A 280 -27.38 4.48 -2.35
CA LYS A 280 -26.58 4.36 -1.14
C LYS A 280 -25.14 4.80 -1.36
N PHE A 281 -24.62 5.69 -0.52
CA PHE A 281 -23.22 6.16 -0.57
C PHE A 281 -22.58 6.09 0.80
N ASN A 282 -21.31 5.67 0.85
CA ASN A 282 -20.47 5.70 2.06
C ASN A 282 -19.93 7.13 2.36
N ILE A 283 -19.66 7.43 3.64
CA ILE A 283 -19.15 8.70 4.16
C ILE A 283 -17.94 9.28 3.42
N GLU A 284 -16.97 8.46 3.00
CA GLU A 284 -15.77 8.96 2.33
C GLU A 284 -16.09 9.63 0.98
N ILE A 285 -17.01 9.01 0.23
CA ILE A 285 -17.51 9.54 -1.04
C ILE A 285 -18.24 10.86 -0.80
N ILE A 286 -19.08 10.89 0.23
CA ILE A 286 -19.89 12.06 0.57
C ILE A 286 -19.01 13.26 0.91
N LYS A 287 -17.98 13.11 1.76
CA LYS A 287 -17.11 14.22 2.15
C LYS A 287 -16.46 14.93 0.96
N ASN A 288 -16.09 14.17 -0.07
CA ASN A 288 -15.37 14.70 -1.21
C ASN A 288 -16.29 15.18 -2.34
N TYR A 289 -17.46 14.55 -2.51
CA TYR A 289 -18.32 14.77 -3.67
C TYR A 289 -19.74 15.20 -3.31
N PHE A 290 -20.02 15.62 -2.09
CA PHE A 290 -21.38 15.93 -1.65
C PHE A 290 -22.13 16.85 -2.63
N LYS A 291 -21.51 17.96 -3.04
CA LYS A 291 -22.12 18.90 -3.99
C LYS A 291 -22.41 18.24 -5.34
N ASP A 292 -21.50 17.41 -5.84
CA ASP A 292 -21.67 16.71 -7.10
C ASP A 292 -22.73 15.60 -6.98
N ILE A 293 -22.82 14.92 -5.84
CA ILE A 293 -23.88 13.94 -5.52
C ILE A 293 -25.24 14.65 -5.55
N VAL A 294 -25.41 15.74 -4.80
CA VAL A 294 -26.69 16.47 -4.76
C VAL A 294 -27.06 17.01 -6.14
N ASN A 295 -26.11 17.59 -6.87
CA ASN A 295 -26.36 18.13 -8.20
C ASN A 295 -26.60 17.05 -9.26
N SER A 296 -25.89 15.92 -9.19
CA SER A 296 -26.06 14.80 -10.12
C SER A 296 -27.35 14.04 -9.88
N ILE A 297 -27.86 14.07 -8.66
CA ILE A 297 -29.13 13.47 -8.28
C ILE A 297 -30.20 14.56 -8.17
N PHE A 298 -30.40 15.36 -9.24
CA PHE A 298 -31.65 16.10 -9.40
C PHE A 298 -32.78 15.07 -9.43
N VAL A 299 -33.32 14.78 -8.24
CA VAL A 299 -34.11 13.59 -7.93
C VAL A 299 -35.37 13.61 -8.78
N PRO A 300 -35.51 12.73 -9.80
CA PRO A 300 -36.80 12.54 -10.47
C PRO A 300 -37.83 12.17 -9.40
N ASP A 301 -39.10 12.53 -9.59
CA ASP A 301 -40.09 12.63 -8.51
C ASP A 301 -40.35 11.38 -7.63
N ASN A 302 -39.75 10.24 -7.95
CA ASN A 302 -40.00 8.96 -7.31
C ASN A 302 -38.76 8.29 -6.68
N LYS A 303 -37.60 8.95 -6.60
CA LYS A 303 -36.35 8.32 -6.09
C LYS A 303 -36.01 8.78 -4.66
N PHE A 304 -35.48 7.87 -3.84
CA PHE A 304 -34.93 8.15 -2.52
C PHE A 304 -33.41 7.99 -2.53
N ILE A 305 -32.72 8.87 -1.82
CA ILE A 305 -31.28 8.78 -1.63
C ILE A 305 -31.08 8.36 -0.18
N ILE A 306 -30.40 7.24 0.06
CA ILE A 306 -30.02 6.80 1.41
C ILE A 306 -28.52 7.06 1.58
N LEU A 307 -28.13 8.14 2.22
CA LEU A 307 -26.72 8.37 2.54
C LEU A 307 -26.37 7.61 3.82
N ASP A 308 -25.45 6.65 3.73
CA ASP A 308 -25.04 5.81 4.86
C ASP A 308 -23.69 6.29 5.40
N PHE A 309 -23.72 6.75 6.64
CA PHE A 309 -22.59 7.26 7.38
C PHE A 309 -22.19 6.27 8.46
N TYR A 310 -21.19 5.46 8.15
CA TYR A 310 -20.49 4.69 9.16
C TYR A 310 -19.43 5.57 9.86
N LEU A 311 -19.71 5.98 11.09
CA LEU A 311 -18.81 6.75 11.93
C LEU A 311 -17.82 5.80 12.63
N GLU A 312 -16.67 5.58 12.01
CA GLU A 312 -15.51 5.04 12.75
C GLU A 312 -14.98 6.08 13.75
N ASP A 313 -14.48 5.61 14.90
CA ASP A 313 -14.24 6.30 16.18
C ASP A 313 -13.58 7.70 16.17
N ASN A 314 -13.07 8.20 15.03
CA ASN A 314 -12.40 9.51 14.91
C ASN A 314 -12.97 10.44 13.81
N ASN A 315 -13.94 9.99 13.01
CA ASN A 315 -14.47 10.73 11.87
C ASN A 315 -15.68 11.59 12.22
N LEU A 316 -15.60 12.33 13.33
CA LEU A 316 -16.66 13.26 13.75
C LEU A 316 -16.81 14.39 12.73
N PHE A 317 -18.04 14.62 12.25
CA PHE A 317 -18.38 15.81 11.47
C PHE A 317 -18.16 17.03 12.36
N LEU A 318 -17.20 17.89 12.02
CA LEU A 318 -16.93 19.11 12.77
C LEU A 318 -18.01 20.14 12.47
N ASP A 319 -18.14 21.15 13.33
CA ASP A 319 -19.04 22.29 13.08
C ASP A 319 -18.69 23.06 11.79
N SER A 320 -17.44 22.97 11.33
CA SER A 320 -17.04 23.49 10.01
C SER A 320 -17.72 22.78 8.85
N ASP A 321 -18.15 21.53 9.06
CA ASP A 321 -18.75 20.67 8.04
C ASP A 321 -20.26 20.91 7.93
N PHE A 322 -20.83 21.74 8.82
CA PHE A 322 -22.27 22.07 8.85
C PHE A 322 -22.79 22.53 7.49
N CYS A 323 -21.98 23.29 6.75
CA CYS A 323 -22.37 23.83 5.45
C CYS A 323 -22.49 22.79 4.34
N TYR A 324 -21.92 21.58 4.50
CA TYR A 324 -22.22 20.48 3.60
C TYR A 324 -23.66 20.01 3.78
N PHE A 325 -24.26 20.20 4.95
CA PHE A 325 -25.59 19.68 5.27
C PHE A 325 -26.71 20.71 5.11
N LYS A 326 -26.43 21.88 4.53
CA LYS A 326 -27.40 22.98 4.47
C LYS A 326 -28.58 22.69 3.53
N ASP A 327 -28.31 22.01 2.42
CA ASP A 327 -29.29 21.76 1.33
C ASP A 327 -30.02 20.42 1.54
N PHE A 328 -30.06 19.92 2.78
CA PHE A 328 -30.65 18.63 3.08
C PHE A 328 -32.16 18.65 3.20
N ASP A 329 -32.81 19.79 3.30
CA ASP A 329 -34.26 19.95 3.51
C ASP A 329 -35.19 19.15 2.56
N ASN A 330 -34.66 18.54 1.49
CA ASN A 330 -35.36 17.56 0.68
C ASN A 330 -35.73 16.26 1.46
N PRO A 331 -37.03 15.96 1.65
CA PRO A 331 -37.49 14.79 2.40
C PRO A 331 -37.16 13.45 1.73
N ARG A 332 -36.73 13.46 0.45
CA ARG A 332 -36.29 12.26 -0.28
C ARG A 332 -34.85 11.86 0.02
N ILE A 333 -34.10 12.69 0.74
CA ILE A 333 -32.74 12.37 1.22
C ILE A 333 -32.85 11.80 2.62
N LEU A 334 -32.47 10.54 2.78
CA LEU A 334 -32.44 9.83 4.04
C LEU A 334 -30.99 9.73 4.50
N LEU A 335 -30.73 10.18 5.72
CA LEU A 335 -29.40 10.10 6.33
C LEU A 335 -29.36 8.98 7.35
N TYR A 336 -28.68 7.90 7.02
CA TYR A 336 -28.40 6.83 7.98
C TYR A 336 -27.05 7.13 8.65
N LEU A 337 -27.05 7.27 9.97
CA LEU A 337 -25.83 7.40 10.78
C LEU A 337 -25.68 6.13 11.61
N GLU A 338 -24.64 5.35 11.32
CA GLU A 338 -24.25 4.20 12.10
C GLU A 338 -22.99 4.54 12.91
N SER A 339 -23.00 4.27 14.21
CA SER A 339 -21.83 4.39 15.07
C SER A 339 -21.74 3.18 15.98
N ASN A 340 -20.58 2.52 15.99
CA ASN A 340 -20.34 1.38 16.87
C ASN A 340 -20.38 1.77 18.35
N LYS A 341 -20.04 3.04 18.65
CA LYS A 341 -20.00 3.58 20.01
C LYS A 341 -20.91 4.78 20.16
N PRO A 342 -21.59 4.93 21.30
CA PRO A 342 -22.21 6.19 21.62
C PRO A 342 -21.14 7.28 21.75
N LEU A 343 -21.38 8.42 21.12
CA LEU A 343 -20.60 9.64 21.27
C LEU A 343 -21.17 10.43 22.46
N PHE A 344 -20.31 10.71 23.44
CA PHE A 344 -20.67 11.55 24.58
C PHE A 344 -20.67 13.04 24.23
N ASN A 345 -19.92 13.43 23.18
CA ASN A 345 -19.82 14.82 22.72
C ASN A 345 -20.28 14.91 21.26
N CYS A 346 -21.42 15.56 21.04
CA CYS A 346 -21.93 15.81 19.71
C CYS A 346 -21.66 17.24 19.26
N THR A 347 -21.26 17.36 18.00
CA THR A 347 -21.12 18.62 17.29
C THR A 347 -22.49 19.08 16.79
N CYS A 348 -22.64 20.37 16.51
CA CYS A 348 -23.87 20.89 15.93
C CYS A 348 -24.17 20.31 14.55
N SER A 349 -23.14 19.95 13.77
CA SER A 349 -23.33 19.23 12.51
C SER A 349 -24.02 17.88 12.72
N LEU A 350 -23.58 17.10 13.72
CA LEU A 350 -24.21 15.82 14.05
C LEU A 350 -25.64 16.01 14.57
N ILE A 351 -25.88 17.03 15.40
CA ILE A 351 -27.22 17.34 15.91
C ILE A 351 -28.15 17.76 14.76
N TRP A 352 -27.67 18.53 13.79
CA TRP A 352 -28.42 18.93 12.61
C TRP A 352 -28.82 17.72 11.75
N ILE A 353 -27.84 16.87 11.41
CA ILE A 353 -28.07 15.62 10.67
C ILE A 353 -29.10 14.76 11.40
N TYR A 354 -29.01 14.68 12.73
CA TYR A 354 -29.94 13.91 13.55
C TYR A 354 -31.36 14.49 13.54
N ARG A 355 -31.53 15.80 13.72
CA ARG A 355 -32.84 16.47 13.64
C ARG A 355 -33.48 16.24 12.27
N PHE A 356 -32.68 16.37 11.22
CA PHE A 356 -33.11 16.11 9.86
C PHE A 356 -33.57 14.66 9.67
N PHE A 357 -32.78 13.71 10.16
CA PHE A 357 -33.15 12.29 10.12
C PHE A 357 -34.48 12.00 10.83
N ILE A 358 -34.72 12.53 12.04
CA ILE A 358 -36.00 12.36 12.75
C ILE A 358 -37.16 12.90 11.92
N SER A 359 -36.99 14.08 11.32
CA SER A 359 -38.02 14.70 10.48
C SER A 359 -38.39 13.78 9.30
N ASN A 360 -37.38 13.18 8.66
CA ASN A 360 -37.59 12.30 7.51
C ASN A 360 -38.03 10.89 7.89
N MET A 361 -37.70 10.39 9.08
CA MET A 361 -38.18 9.09 9.54
C MET A 361 -39.71 9.03 9.68
N LYS A 362 -40.37 10.15 10.00
CA LYS A 362 -41.83 10.21 9.98
C LYS A 362 -42.39 9.98 8.58
N PHE A 363 -41.78 10.63 7.58
CA PHE A 363 -42.11 10.43 6.17
C PHE A 363 -41.78 8.99 5.72
N PHE A 364 -40.65 8.46 6.15
CA PHE A 364 -40.22 7.10 5.85
C PHE A 364 -41.21 6.06 6.41
N ASN A 365 -41.57 6.16 7.68
CA ASN A 365 -42.52 5.23 8.30
C ASN A 365 -43.86 5.21 7.55
N SER A 366 -44.37 6.37 7.10
CA SER A 366 -45.58 6.42 6.27
C SER A 366 -45.44 5.78 4.88
N TYR A 367 -44.23 5.79 4.30
CA TYR A 367 -43.96 5.19 2.99
C TYR A 367 -43.75 3.67 3.08
N TYR A 368 -43.23 3.18 4.21
CA TYR A 368 -42.77 1.80 4.39
C TYR A 368 -43.75 0.83 5.04
N GLU A 369 -44.83 1.31 5.65
CA GLU A 369 -45.92 0.42 6.12
C GLU A 369 -46.50 -0.46 5.00
N VAL A 370 -46.17 -0.19 3.73
CA VAL A 370 -46.60 -0.95 2.54
C VAL A 370 -45.61 -2.04 2.07
N ASN A 371 -44.32 -2.00 2.42
CA ASN A 371 -43.29 -2.90 1.85
C ASN A 371 -42.41 -3.61 2.92
N SER A 372 -42.68 -4.90 3.16
CA SER A 372 -42.14 -5.68 4.30
C SER A 372 -40.68 -6.12 4.20
N TRP A 373 -40.09 -6.20 3.00
CA TRP A 373 -38.74 -6.76 2.79
C TRP A 373 -37.60 -5.79 3.16
N ILE A 374 -37.90 -4.49 3.30
CA ILE A 374 -36.93 -3.47 3.72
C ILE A 374 -36.90 -3.34 5.26
N ARG A 375 -37.80 -4.03 5.98
CA ARG A 375 -37.77 -4.12 7.45
C ARG A 375 -36.73 -5.11 8.00
N LYS A 376 -36.04 -5.91 7.18
CA LYS A 376 -34.91 -6.71 7.68
C LYS A 376 -33.86 -5.75 8.24
N PRO A 377 -33.46 -5.97 9.48
CA PRO A 377 -33.38 -4.93 10.50
C PRO A 377 -32.42 -3.86 10.02
N ILE A 378 -32.86 -2.60 10.00
CA ILE A 378 -31.94 -1.50 10.23
C ILE A 378 -31.50 -1.69 11.69
N PRO A 379 -30.45 -2.47 11.97
CA PRO A 379 -30.24 -3.04 13.28
C PRO A 379 -29.81 -1.89 14.18
N PHE A 380 -30.55 -1.65 15.24
CA PHE A 380 -30.21 -0.75 16.34
C PHE A 380 -29.53 0.55 15.88
N PHE A 381 -30.34 1.54 15.50
CA PHE A 381 -29.90 2.93 15.58
C PHE A 381 -29.36 3.20 16.99
N ARG A 382 -28.05 3.09 17.16
CA ARG A 382 -27.38 3.57 18.36
C ARG A 382 -27.23 5.05 18.14
N PHE A 383 -28.08 5.81 18.82
CA PHE A 383 -28.00 7.26 18.88
C PHE A 383 -26.53 7.65 19.09
N PRO A 384 -25.87 8.25 18.08
CA PRO A 384 -24.50 8.64 18.26
C PRO A 384 -24.44 9.70 19.36
N CYS A 385 -25.47 10.52 19.55
CA CYS A 385 -25.56 11.47 20.67
C CYS A 385 -26.40 10.90 21.81
N LEU A 386 -25.76 10.34 22.85
CA LEU A 386 -26.47 10.06 24.10
C LEU A 386 -26.83 11.39 24.79
N ASN A 387 -28.06 11.54 25.28
CA ASN A 387 -28.55 12.69 26.03
C ASN A 387 -28.59 14.03 25.27
N LEU A 388 -29.20 14.02 24.07
CA LEU A 388 -29.52 15.25 23.34
C LEU A 388 -30.59 16.05 24.10
N ASP A 389 -30.18 16.92 25.01
CA ASP A 389 -31.06 17.91 25.65
C ASP A 389 -31.46 18.96 24.59
N GLN A 390 -32.74 19.35 24.59
CA GLN A 390 -33.27 20.42 23.75
C GLN A 390 -32.45 21.71 23.90
N LYS A 391 -31.94 21.99 25.11
CA LYS A 391 -31.02 23.11 25.37
C LYS A 391 -29.73 23.06 24.55
N MET A 392 -29.15 21.88 24.33
CA MET A 392 -27.93 21.71 23.54
C MET A 392 -28.20 21.91 22.04
N ALA A 393 -29.38 21.52 21.57
CA ALA A 393 -29.75 21.75 20.19
C ALA A 393 -30.11 23.23 19.92
N ASP A 394 -30.65 23.92 20.91
CA ASP A 394 -30.97 25.35 20.81
C ASP A 394 -29.70 26.23 20.90
N SER A 395 -28.66 25.77 21.61
CA SER A 395 -27.37 26.49 21.67
C SER A 395 -26.56 26.46 20.36
N CYS A 396 -26.93 25.60 19.40
CA CYS A 396 -26.22 25.47 18.13
C CYS A 396 -26.47 26.61 17.13
N ASP A 397 -27.50 27.44 17.35
CA ASP A 397 -27.91 28.56 16.48
C ASP A 397 -27.85 28.21 14.98
N PHE A 398 -28.64 27.19 14.59
CA PHE A 398 -28.63 26.67 13.22
C PHE A 398 -28.96 27.73 12.17
N LYS A 399 -29.79 28.72 12.51
CA LYS A 399 -30.18 29.81 11.60
C LYS A 399 -28.97 30.67 11.24
N THR A 400 -28.16 31.07 12.22
CA THR A 400 -26.93 31.84 11.95
C THR A 400 -25.89 31.01 11.22
N LYS A 401 -25.73 29.72 11.57
CA LYS A 401 -24.81 28.82 10.86
C LYS A 401 -25.19 28.63 9.39
N LEU A 402 -26.47 28.46 9.08
CA LEU A 402 -27.00 28.38 7.70
C LEU A 402 -26.69 29.67 6.91
N ASN A 403 -26.96 30.83 7.50
CA ASN A 403 -26.68 32.13 6.87
C ASN A 403 -25.19 32.31 6.55
N ASN A 404 -24.30 31.83 7.43
CA ASN A 404 -22.85 31.91 7.25
C ASN A 404 -22.30 30.99 6.15
N CYS A 405 -23.05 29.96 5.72
CA CYS A 405 -22.60 29.03 4.69
C CYS A 405 -22.48 29.67 3.30
N ASN A 406 -23.19 30.77 3.04
CA ASN A 406 -23.18 31.45 1.75
C ASN A 406 -21.85 32.18 1.47
N HIS A 407 -21.02 32.46 2.49
CA HIS A 407 -19.76 33.20 2.34
C HIS A 407 -18.48 32.33 2.29
N LYS A 408 -18.50 31.11 2.84
CA LYS A 408 -17.28 30.28 3.01
C LYS A 408 -17.05 29.21 1.94
N LEU A 409 -18.10 28.72 1.29
CA LEU A 409 -18.04 27.53 0.42
C LEU A 409 -17.20 27.72 -0.86
N MET A 410 -17.00 28.96 -1.32
CA MET A 410 -16.17 29.26 -2.50
C MET A 410 -14.66 29.14 -2.26
N LYS A 411 -14.18 29.19 -1.01
CA LYS A 411 -12.73 29.30 -0.74
C LYS A 411 -12.04 27.98 -0.37
N TYR A 412 -12.79 27.01 0.16
CA TYR A 412 -12.19 25.79 0.75
C TYR A 412 -12.03 24.61 -0.21
N VAL A 413 -12.81 24.56 -1.30
CA VAL A 413 -12.81 23.43 -2.24
C VAL A 413 -11.62 23.47 -3.22
N ASN A 414 -11.04 24.65 -3.47
CA ASN A 414 -9.94 24.80 -4.45
C ASN A 414 -8.52 24.58 -3.89
N GLU A 415 -8.34 24.41 -2.57
CA GLU A 415 -6.99 24.42 -1.97
C GLU A 415 -6.49 23.08 -1.40
N LYS A 416 -7.28 21.99 -1.45
CA LYS A 416 -6.83 20.67 -0.99
C LYS A 416 -6.73 19.65 -2.12
N ASN A 417 -5.75 19.86 -2.99
CA ASN A 417 -5.09 18.72 -3.63
C ASN A 417 -4.35 17.96 -2.52
N PHE A 418 -4.87 16.79 -2.14
CA PHE A 418 -4.14 15.87 -1.27
C PHE A 418 -2.89 15.40 -2.01
N ASP A 419 -1.76 16.05 -1.73
CA ASP A 419 -0.44 15.60 -2.16
C ASP A 419 -0.16 14.24 -1.51
N VAL A 420 -0.29 13.20 -2.31
CA VAL A 420 0.18 11.86 -1.98
C VAL A 420 1.70 11.92 -1.94
N ASN A 421 2.27 12.04 -0.74
CA ASN A 421 3.71 11.95 -0.52
C ASN A 421 4.20 10.53 -0.89
N GLY A 422 4.60 10.37 -2.14
CA GLY A 422 5.15 9.13 -2.67
C GLY A 422 6.51 8.82 -2.06
N ILE A 423 6.59 7.72 -1.32
CA ILE A 423 7.83 7.12 -0.84
C ILE A 423 7.96 5.73 -1.48
N TYR A 424 9.19 5.44 -1.89
CA TYR A 424 9.61 4.28 -2.67
C TYR A 424 9.37 2.94 -1.96
N CYS A 425 9.15 1.92 -2.80
CA CYS A 425 9.18 0.49 -2.49
C CYS A 425 10.03 -0.17 -3.59
N SER A 426 11.13 -0.84 -3.26
CA SER A 426 11.93 -1.53 -4.28
C SER A 426 11.23 -2.82 -4.73
N LYS A 427 11.12 -3.05 -6.06
CA LYS A 427 10.58 -4.30 -6.65
C LYS A 427 11.27 -5.59 -6.17
N ILE A 428 12.49 -5.49 -5.63
CA ILE A 428 13.34 -6.63 -5.29
C ILE A 428 12.91 -7.29 -3.96
N VAL A 429 12.02 -6.66 -3.21
CA VAL A 429 11.99 -6.85 -1.76
C VAL A 429 10.58 -7.25 -1.30
N ARG A 430 10.27 -8.51 -1.60
CA ARG A 430 8.92 -9.11 -1.46
C ARG A 430 8.59 -9.52 -0.04
N ASN A 431 9.59 -9.97 0.73
CA ASN A 431 9.39 -10.39 2.11
C ASN A 431 9.74 -9.26 3.08
N ILE A 432 9.04 -9.17 4.21
CA ILE A 432 9.41 -8.32 5.36
C ILE A 432 10.90 -8.47 5.69
N SER A 433 11.43 -9.70 5.65
CA SER A 433 12.87 -9.96 5.85
C SER A 433 13.74 -9.27 4.81
N SER A 434 13.34 -9.25 3.54
CA SER A 434 14.04 -8.52 2.51
C SER A 434 13.94 -7.02 2.75
N GLN A 435 12.78 -6.50 3.21
CA GLN A 435 12.61 -5.05 3.48
C GLN A 435 13.56 -4.64 4.58
N ILE A 436 13.55 -5.38 5.67
CA ILE A 436 14.50 -5.22 6.76
C ILE A 436 15.94 -5.33 6.24
N PHE A 437 16.24 -6.29 5.35
CA PHE A 437 17.57 -6.41 4.75
C PHE A 437 17.95 -5.17 3.93
N ASN A 438 17.08 -4.69 3.04
CA ASN A 438 17.35 -3.50 2.23
C ASN A 438 17.60 -2.28 3.13
N ILE A 439 16.76 -2.11 4.14
CA ILE A 439 16.87 -1.03 5.12
C ILE A 439 18.19 -1.12 5.92
N VAL A 440 18.52 -2.31 6.43
CA VAL A 440 19.68 -2.52 7.31
C VAL A 440 20.98 -2.59 6.51
N ILE A 441 20.97 -3.14 5.30
CA ILE A 441 22.18 -3.37 4.50
C ILE A 441 22.40 -2.27 3.48
N ILE A 442 21.37 -1.76 2.82
CA ILE A 442 21.56 -0.69 1.83
C ILE A 442 21.52 0.65 2.56
N GLU A 443 20.40 1.01 3.17
CA GLU A 443 20.26 2.36 3.74
C GLU A 443 21.15 2.58 4.97
N PHE A 444 21.21 1.62 5.91
CA PHE A 444 22.05 1.74 7.09
C PHE A 444 23.52 1.56 6.74
N PHE A 445 23.90 0.44 6.10
CA PHE A 445 25.31 0.10 5.99
C PHE A 445 26.04 1.04 5.04
N LEU A 446 25.40 1.50 3.95
CA LEU A 446 26.01 2.48 3.06
C LEU A 446 26.22 3.82 3.75
N ASN A 447 25.28 4.32 4.55
CA ASN A 447 25.46 5.57 5.30
C ASN A 447 26.56 5.46 6.35
N PHE A 448 26.63 4.33 7.05
CA PHE A 448 27.72 4.04 7.98
C PHE A 448 29.06 3.99 7.25
N LEU A 449 29.17 3.22 6.17
CA LEU A 449 30.37 3.14 5.35
C LEU A 449 30.78 4.50 4.82
N LYS A 450 29.83 5.32 4.36
CA LYS A 450 30.07 6.68 3.87
C LYS A 450 30.73 7.56 4.92
N PHE A 451 30.15 7.60 6.13
CA PHE A 451 30.70 8.38 7.24
C PHE A 451 32.11 7.92 7.64
N TRP A 452 32.29 6.61 7.81
CA TRP A 452 33.59 6.04 8.18
C TRP A 452 34.63 6.25 7.10
N SER A 453 34.24 6.06 5.85
CA SER A 453 35.07 6.32 4.70
C SER A 453 35.58 7.77 4.69
N ASN A 454 34.69 8.75 4.86
CA ASN A 454 35.11 10.14 4.94
C ASN A 454 36.02 10.43 6.13
N THR A 455 35.71 9.84 7.28
CA THR A 455 36.53 9.95 8.48
C THR A 455 37.93 9.38 8.23
N THR A 456 38.03 8.21 7.58
CA THR A 456 39.32 7.62 7.23
C THR A 456 40.11 8.48 6.25
N LEU A 457 39.46 9.13 5.30
CA LEU A 457 40.12 10.10 4.40
C LEU A 457 40.69 11.28 5.17
N ILE A 458 39.93 11.88 6.09
CA ILE A 458 40.43 12.95 6.97
C ILE A 458 41.64 12.47 7.76
N LEU A 459 41.59 11.26 8.33
CA LEU A 459 42.71 10.69 9.08
C LEU A 459 43.93 10.43 8.19
N ILE A 460 43.74 9.98 6.95
CA ILE A 460 44.82 9.79 5.97
C ILE A 460 45.44 11.13 5.60
N SER A 461 44.65 12.15 5.29
CA SER A 461 45.17 13.48 4.97
C SER A 461 45.89 14.10 6.17
N TRP A 462 45.35 13.93 7.38
CA TRP A 462 46.00 14.35 8.62
C TRP A 462 47.33 13.64 8.87
N THR A 463 47.37 12.31 8.73
CA THR A 463 48.62 11.54 8.93
C THR A 463 49.68 11.93 7.91
N ARG A 464 49.31 12.14 6.64
CA ARG A 464 50.21 12.67 5.61
C ARG A 464 50.76 14.04 5.99
N LEU A 465 49.88 14.96 6.39
CA LEU A 465 50.29 16.28 6.85
C LEU A 465 51.25 16.18 8.05
N SER A 466 50.98 15.28 8.99
CA SER A 466 51.83 15.06 10.16
C SER A 466 53.21 14.48 9.82
N LEU A 467 53.30 13.61 8.82
CA LEU A 467 54.56 13.07 8.32
C LEU A 467 55.37 14.14 7.60
N LEU A 468 54.70 15.03 6.87
CA LEU A 468 55.35 16.17 6.23
C LEU A 468 55.85 17.18 7.26
N THR A 469 55.19 17.38 8.40
CA THR A 469 55.63 18.38 9.40
C THR A 469 56.62 17.86 10.45
N LYS A 470 56.87 16.55 10.50
CA LYS A 470 57.61 15.84 11.59
C LYS A 470 59.10 16.19 11.77
N GLU A 471 59.68 17.11 11.01
CA GLU A 471 61.12 17.44 11.09
C GLU A 471 61.50 18.28 12.32
N LYS A 472 60.57 18.68 13.22
CA LYS A 472 60.91 19.66 14.28
C LYS A 472 60.47 19.43 15.73
N SER A 473 59.78 18.35 16.14
CA SER A 473 59.52 18.21 17.59
C SER A 473 59.10 16.82 18.07
N ASN A 474 59.49 16.51 19.32
CA ASN A 474 58.96 15.45 20.19
C ASN A 474 57.44 15.59 20.49
N SER A 475 56.67 16.37 19.72
CA SER A 475 55.24 16.62 19.97
C SER A 475 54.32 15.47 19.57
N PHE A 476 54.87 14.34 19.09
CA PHE A 476 54.06 13.20 18.67
C PHE A 476 53.45 12.44 19.86
N GLU A 477 54.02 12.53 21.07
CA GLU A 477 53.40 11.95 22.26
C GLU A 477 52.12 12.70 22.70
N TRP A 478 52.00 13.98 22.36
CA TRP A 478 50.76 14.76 22.59
C TRP A 478 49.60 14.29 21.68
N SER A 479 49.89 13.47 20.67
CA SER A 479 48.93 13.02 19.66
C SER A 479 48.01 11.91 20.16
N ASN A 480 48.50 10.95 20.94
CA ASN A 480 47.76 9.69 21.10
C ASN A 480 46.49 9.83 21.98
N ARG A 481 46.52 10.64 23.04
CA ARG A 481 45.35 10.87 23.91
C ARG A 481 44.30 11.74 23.23
N LYS A 482 44.72 12.82 22.56
CA LYS A 482 43.79 13.71 21.82
C LYS A 482 43.18 13.01 20.62
N PHE A 483 43.96 12.20 19.91
CA PHE A 483 43.47 11.39 18.80
C PHE A 483 42.40 10.39 19.25
N LYS A 484 42.59 9.72 20.39
CA LYS A 484 41.57 8.84 20.99
C LYS A 484 40.28 9.60 21.30
N ILE A 485 40.37 10.82 21.86
CA ILE A 485 39.19 11.64 22.15
C ILE A 485 38.46 12.03 20.86
N VAL A 486 39.18 12.49 19.84
CA VAL A 486 38.60 12.83 18.53
C VAL A 486 37.93 11.61 17.90
N LEU A 487 38.57 10.44 17.96
CA LEU A 487 38.00 9.20 17.45
C LEU A 487 36.71 8.81 18.19
N ILE A 488 36.68 8.93 19.52
CA ILE A 488 35.47 8.66 20.32
C ILE A 488 34.35 9.64 19.94
N VAL A 489 34.65 10.93 19.81
CA VAL A 489 33.67 11.94 19.39
C VAL A 489 33.11 11.62 18.00
N LEU A 490 33.96 11.25 17.05
CA LEU A 490 33.53 10.86 15.71
C LEU A 490 32.64 9.60 15.72
N ILE A 491 32.95 8.61 16.56
CA ILE A 491 32.10 7.43 16.75
C ILE A 491 30.73 7.82 17.31
N VAL A 492 30.69 8.68 18.33
CA VAL A 492 29.42 9.13 18.93
C VAL A 492 28.58 9.92 17.93
N VAL A 493 29.19 10.85 17.20
CA VAL A 493 28.52 11.61 16.13
C VAL A 493 27.99 10.66 15.05
N SER A 494 28.77 9.65 14.64
CA SER A 494 28.34 8.63 13.69
C SER A 494 27.08 7.90 14.15
N VAL A 495 27.03 7.47 15.41
CA VAL A 495 25.88 6.77 15.99
C VAL A 495 24.66 7.69 16.06
N ILE A 496 24.83 8.96 16.42
CA ILE A 496 23.73 9.93 16.48
C ILE A 496 23.14 10.19 15.08
N LEU A 497 24.00 10.41 14.09
CA LEU A 497 23.57 10.60 12.70
C LEU A 497 22.91 9.34 12.13
N TRP A 498 23.35 8.17 12.59
CA TRP A 498 22.80 6.87 12.20
C TRP A 498 21.39 6.62 12.74
N LEU A 499 21.08 7.09 13.96
CA LEU A 499 19.75 6.93 14.56
C LEU A 499 18.61 7.49 13.70
N ASP A 500 18.85 8.56 12.91
CA ASP A 500 17.85 9.13 11.99
C ASP A 500 17.27 8.06 11.04
N LYS A 501 18.13 7.21 10.46
CA LYS A 501 17.69 6.17 9.52
C LYS A 501 16.89 5.08 10.20
N PHE A 502 17.26 4.72 11.43
CA PHE A 502 16.50 3.72 12.18
C PHE A 502 15.06 4.18 12.44
N PHE A 503 14.87 5.47 12.72
CA PHE A 503 13.55 5.99 13.06
C PHE A 503 12.71 6.44 11.86
N THR A 504 13.32 6.73 10.71
CA THR A 504 12.61 7.25 9.53
C THR A 504 12.04 6.17 8.62
N VAL A 505 12.44 4.90 8.78
CA VAL A 505 12.10 3.83 7.85
C VAL A 505 10.82 3.07 8.25
N ARG A 506 9.99 2.68 7.26
CA ARG A 506 8.75 1.90 7.42
C ARG A 506 8.87 0.53 6.75
N VAL A 507 8.58 -0.54 7.49
CA VAL A 507 8.35 -1.88 6.93
C VAL A 507 6.86 -2.00 6.64
N ASN A 508 6.49 -2.39 5.43
CA ASN A 508 5.10 -2.58 5.07
C ASN A 508 4.57 -3.90 5.67
N GLN A 509 3.70 -3.81 6.67
CA GLN A 509 3.08 -4.96 7.31
C GLN A 509 1.83 -5.47 6.55
N ASN A 510 1.21 -4.62 5.72
CA ASN A 510 0.04 -5.00 4.94
C ASN A 510 0.50 -5.61 3.62
N PHE A 511 0.96 -6.86 3.71
CA PHE A 511 1.40 -7.64 2.56
C PHE A 511 0.18 -8.17 1.78
N PHE A 512 -0.17 -7.50 0.68
CA PHE A 512 -1.11 -8.04 -0.31
C PHE A 512 -0.33 -8.95 -1.27
N ILE A 513 -0.43 -10.26 -1.05
CA ILE A 513 0.46 -11.31 -1.59
C ILE A 513 0.41 -11.46 -3.13
N PHE A 514 -0.55 -10.88 -3.85
CA PHE A 514 -0.82 -11.33 -5.24
C PHE A 514 -0.89 -10.26 -6.35
N ASP A 515 -0.64 -8.97 -6.08
CA ASP A 515 -0.60 -7.91 -7.11
C ASP A 515 0.83 -7.55 -7.57
N GLU A 516 1.68 -8.56 -7.78
CA GLU A 516 3.14 -8.39 -7.93
C GLU A 516 3.66 -7.76 -9.24
N LYS A 517 2.85 -7.56 -10.30
CA LYS A 517 3.42 -7.05 -11.57
C LYS A 517 3.54 -5.53 -11.66
N ASP A 518 2.65 -4.77 -11.02
CA ASP A 518 2.56 -3.32 -11.29
C ASP A 518 2.54 -2.42 -10.03
N TYR A 519 2.74 -2.97 -8.81
CA TYR A 519 2.89 -2.20 -7.56
C TYR A 519 4.27 -1.50 -7.48
N ASP A 520 4.47 -0.45 -8.28
CA ASP A 520 5.71 0.35 -8.30
C ASP A 520 5.73 1.52 -7.30
N GLN A 521 4.65 1.76 -6.55
CA GLN A 521 4.52 2.95 -5.73
C GLN A 521 3.69 2.68 -4.46
N PHE A 522 4.32 2.18 -3.38
CA PHE A 522 4.04 2.48 -1.95
C PHE A 522 4.84 1.53 -1.02
N PRO A 523 5.46 2.04 0.07
CA PRO A 523 4.71 2.49 1.24
C PRO A 523 5.15 3.87 1.80
N ASN A 524 4.18 4.60 2.33
CA ASN A 524 4.34 5.80 3.16
C ASN A 524 5.36 5.60 4.29
N LYS A 525 6.26 6.56 4.58
CA LYS A 525 7.08 6.60 5.81
C LYS A 525 6.20 6.82 7.04
N ASN A 526 6.72 6.40 8.21
CA ASN A 526 6.17 6.45 9.58
C ASN A 526 5.56 5.12 10.06
N THR A 527 6.33 4.31 10.82
CA THR A 527 5.79 3.16 11.60
C THR A 527 6.34 3.07 13.03
N PHE A 528 7.52 3.62 13.33
CA PHE A 528 7.93 3.72 14.74
C PHE A 528 7.10 4.73 15.54
N GLN A 529 6.22 5.51 14.89
CA GLN A 529 5.15 6.22 15.62
C GLN A 529 4.13 5.24 16.18
N ASP A 530 3.67 4.24 15.41
CA ASP A 530 2.56 3.38 15.83
C ASP A 530 2.94 2.38 16.92
N TYR A 531 4.14 1.80 16.89
CA TYR A 531 4.58 0.88 17.96
C TYR A 531 4.79 1.61 19.30
N PHE A 532 5.21 2.88 19.27
CA PHE A 532 5.25 3.74 20.46
C PHE A 532 3.87 4.32 20.82
N ILE A 533 2.90 4.38 19.90
CA ILE A 533 1.50 4.73 20.19
C ILE A 533 0.81 3.57 20.93
N VAL A 534 1.10 2.31 20.58
CA VAL A 534 0.61 1.14 21.33
C VAL A 534 1.17 1.09 22.75
N LEU A 535 2.45 1.47 22.96
CA LEU A 535 3.02 1.62 24.30
C LEU A 535 2.54 2.87 25.07
N LYS A 536 1.91 3.84 24.40
CA LYS A 536 1.51 5.15 24.97
C LYS A 536 -0.02 5.33 25.04
N ARG A 537 -0.77 4.23 25.12
CA ARG A 537 -2.23 4.20 25.29
C ARG A 537 -2.74 4.82 26.60
N SER A 538 -1.89 5.40 27.45
CA SER A 538 -2.30 6.03 28.73
C SER A 538 -2.08 7.56 28.84
N ILE A 539 -1.63 8.27 27.79
CA ILE A 539 -1.40 9.72 27.89
C ILE A 539 -1.98 10.46 26.68
N ASN A 540 -2.89 11.38 26.97
CA ASN A 540 -3.82 12.07 26.06
C ASN A 540 -3.23 12.70 24.78
N SER A 541 -4.12 12.68 23.78
CA SER A 541 -4.23 13.41 22.51
C SER A 541 -3.42 14.70 22.31
N ILE A 542 -2.20 14.56 21.78
CA ILE A 542 -1.53 15.62 21.02
C ILE A 542 -1.52 15.20 19.55
N LYS A 543 -2.18 16.00 18.69
CA LYS A 543 -2.19 15.85 17.24
C LYS A 543 -0.75 15.80 16.72
N TYR A 544 -0.40 14.73 16.01
CA TYR A 544 0.95 14.45 15.51
C TYR A 544 1.33 15.38 14.33
N TYR A 545 1.60 16.64 14.64
CA TYR A 545 2.66 17.47 14.03
C TYR A 545 3.70 17.78 15.12
N GLY A 546 4.06 16.78 15.92
CA GLY A 546 4.74 16.96 17.20
C GLY A 546 6.27 17.11 17.09
N LEU A 547 6.86 17.52 18.22
CA LEU A 547 8.31 17.64 18.52
C LEU A 547 9.16 16.50 17.92
N LYS A 548 8.61 15.27 17.88
CA LYS A 548 9.30 14.10 17.30
C LYS A 548 9.60 14.25 15.81
N SER A 549 8.65 14.75 15.00
CA SER A 549 8.93 14.96 13.57
C SER A 549 9.98 16.05 13.36
N LEU A 550 10.00 17.06 14.24
CA LEU A 550 11.00 18.12 14.24
C LEU A 550 12.38 17.59 14.64
N ILE A 551 12.46 16.66 15.61
CA ILE A 551 13.72 15.99 15.98
C ILE A 551 14.27 15.19 14.80
N PHE A 552 13.47 14.40 14.10
CA PHE A 552 13.94 13.64 12.93
C PHE A 552 14.33 14.57 11.79
N TYR A 553 13.56 15.63 11.57
CA TYR A 553 13.88 16.64 10.59
C TYR A 553 15.21 17.34 10.91
N PHE A 554 15.42 17.66 12.18
CA PHE A 554 16.67 18.24 12.67
C PHE A 554 17.84 17.27 12.51
N LEU A 555 17.68 15.99 12.83
CA LEU A 555 18.71 14.96 12.61
C LEU A 555 19.04 14.79 11.13
N PHE A 556 18.03 14.83 10.25
CA PHE A 556 18.25 14.81 8.80
C PHE A 556 19.06 16.02 8.31
N ILE A 557 18.72 17.23 8.75
CA ILE A 557 19.49 18.45 8.45
C ILE A 557 20.90 18.35 9.02
N LEU A 558 21.03 17.87 10.25
CA LEU A 558 22.32 17.72 10.93
C LEU A 558 23.22 16.72 10.18
N ASN A 559 22.65 15.61 9.68
CA ASN A 559 23.38 14.65 8.86
C ASN A 559 23.86 15.28 7.55
N PHE A 560 23.00 16.04 6.86
CA PHE A 560 23.39 16.76 5.65
C PHE A 560 24.52 17.77 5.94
N LEU A 561 24.36 18.61 6.97
CA LEU A 561 25.35 19.63 7.31
C LEU A 561 26.68 19.02 7.78
N LEU A 562 26.66 18.04 8.67
CA LEU A 562 27.88 17.45 9.20
C LEU A 562 28.55 16.53 8.18
N ASN A 563 27.81 15.56 7.63
CA ASN A 563 28.39 14.48 6.84
C ASN A 563 28.67 14.89 5.39
N ASP A 564 27.74 15.62 4.75
CA ASP A 564 27.90 15.99 3.34
C ASP A 564 28.68 17.30 3.17
N LEU A 565 28.45 18.31 4.03
CA LEU A 565 29.06 19.63 3.88
C LEU A 565 30.35 19.83 4.71
N VAL A 566 30.27 19.75 6.05
CA VAL A 566 31.41 20.07 6.93
C VAL A 566 32.57 19.12 6.69
N ILE A 567 32.31 17.82 6.62
CA ILE A 567 33.35 16.82 6.37
C ILE A 567 34.00 17.02 4.99
N LEU A 568 33.24 17.39 3.97
CA LEU A 568 33.78 17.73 2.65
C LEU A 568 34.74 18.93 2.75
N VAL A 569 34.30 20.03 3.38
CA VAL A 569 35.12 21.24 3.53
C VAL A 569 36.41 20.95 4.29
N VAL A 570 36.33 20.22 5.42
CA VAL A 570 37.51 19.84 6.22
C VAL A 570 38.49 18.99 5.41
N MET A 571 37.98 18.02 4.65
CA MET A 571 38.81 17.17 3.79
C MET A 571 39.54 18.00 2.73
N LEU A 572 38.84 18.91 2.05
CA LEU A 572 39.44 19.78 1.04
C LEU A 572 40.51 20.68 1.64
N LEU A 573 40.24 21.31 2.78
CA LEU A 573 41.21 22.15 3.48
C LEU A 573 42.48 21.36 3.85
N LEU A 574 42.34 20.15 4.40
CA LEU A 574 43.48 19.31 4.74
C LEU A 574 44.31 18.91 3.51
N ASP A 575 43.66 18.55 2.40
CA ASP A 575 44.34 18.21 1.16
C ASP A 575 45.07 19.42 0.56
N PHE A 576 44.45 20.62 0.58
CA PHE A 576 45.11 21.86 0.14
C PHE A 576 46.33 22.21 1.00
N ILE A 577 46.21 22.12 2.33
CA ILE A 577 47.33 22.37 3.26
C ILE A 577 48.45 21.36 3.01
N MET A 578 48.10 20.08 2.79
CA MET A 578 49.06 19.02 2.51
C MET A 578 49.79 19.25 1.18
N LEU A 579 49.08 19.62 0.11
CA LEU A 579 49.68 19.98 -1.18
C LEU A 579 50.59 21.21 -1.07
N TYR A 580 50.19 22.20 -0.27
CA TYR A 580 51.00 23.39 -0.01
C TYR A 580 52.32 23.05 0.71
N GLU A 581 52.26 22.27 1.80
CA GLU A 581 53.45 21.84 2.53
C GLU A 581 54.34 20.91 1.71
N LEU A 582 53.74 20.02 0.90
CA LEU A 582 54.49 19.18 -0.04
C LEU A 582 55.27 20.04 -1.03
N ARG A 583 54.63 21.01 -1.67
CA ARG A 583 55.27 21.93 -2.63
C ARG A 583 56.39 22.74 -1.97
N LYS A 584 56.18 23.20 -0.73
CA LYS A 584 57.20 23.90 0.05
C LYS A 584 58.42 23.02 0.31
N LYS A 585 58.22 21.75 0.67
CA LYS A 585 59.32 20.79 0.88
C LYS A 585 60.07 20.44 -0.40
N ILE A 586 59.36 20.25 -1.51
CA ILE A 586 59.99 20.01 -2.82
C ILE A 586 60.91 21.18 -3.19
N LYS A 587 60.42 22.44 -3.05
CA LYS A 587 61.24 23.64 -3.29
C LYS A 587 62.48 23.70 -2.40
N MET A 588 62.35 23.37 -1.11
CA MET A 588 63.50 23.33 -0.20
C MET A 588 64.53 22.29 -0.61
N LYS A 589 64.10 21.09 -0.99
CA LYS A 589 64.98 20.02 -1.47
C LYS A 589 65.67 20.39 -2.78
N GLN A 590 64.95 21.00 -3.72
CA GLN A 590 65.50 21.50 -4.99
C GLN A 590 66.62 22.53 -4.72
N ASN A 591 66.36 23.51 -3.86
CA ASN A 591 67.36 24.51 -3.48
C ASN A 591 68.60 23.86 -2.83
N PHE A 592 68.41 22.91 -1.92
CA PHE A 592 69.52 22.22 -1.25
C PHE A 592 70.36 21.35 -2.19
N ALA A 593 69.70 20.66 -3.13
CA ALA A 593 70.36 19.80 -4.10
C ALA A 593 71.14 20.60 -5.16
N GLN A 594 70.64 21.78 -5.54
CA GLN A 594 71.38 22.73 -6.37
C GLN A 594 72.70 23.16 -5.69
N THR A 595 72.69 23.40 -4.37
CA THR A 595 73.91 23.74 -3.61
C THR A 595 74.93 22.60 -3.57
N LEU A 596 74.50 21.33 -3.66
CA LEU A 596 75.36 20.14 -3.56
C LEU A 596 75.90 19.62 -4.91
N ASN A 597 75.57 20.28 -6.04
CA ASN A 597 76.06 19.95 -7.39
C ASN A 597 75.81 18.50 -7.86
N ARG A 598 74.78 17.81 -7.33
CA ARG A 598 74.42 16.43 -7.72
C ARG A 598 73.30 16.41 -8.77
N LYS A 599 73.61 16.70 -10.04
CA LYS A 599 72.62 16.78 -11.13
C LYS A 599 71.85 15.48 -11.42
N LEU A 600 72.55 14.32 -11.47
CA LEU A 600 71.96 13.06 -11.94
C LEU A 600 70.92 12.44 -10.98
N ASN A 601 71.05 12.66 -9.67
CA ASN A 601 70.07 12.19 -8.69
C ASN A 601 68.85 13.13 -8.57
N LEU A 602 69.00 14.38 -9.01
CA LEU A 602 67.98 15.43 -8.90
C LEU A 602 66.81 15.15 -9.84
N GLU A 603 67.08 14.80 -11.09
CA GLU A 603 66.07 14.54 -12.11
C GLU A 603 65.20 13.31 -11.78
N LYS A 604 65.81 12.25 -11.26
CA LYS A 604 65.07 11.05 -10.83
C LYS A 604 64.18 11.34 -9.62
N MET A 605 64.70 12.05 -8.62
CA MET A 605 63.91 12.44 -7.44
C MET A 605 62.76 13.39 -7.83
N GLU A 606 63.01 14.34 -8.72
CA GLU A 606 62.01 15.28 -9.22
C GLU A 606 60.90 14.57 -10.00
N ASN A 607 61.25 13.61 -10.85
CA ASN A 607 60.25 12.80 -11.58
C ASN A 607 59.40 11.94 -10.64
N ASP A 608 60.00 11.31 -9.63
CA ASP A 608 59.26 10.53 -8.63
C ASP A 608 58.34 11.40 -7.77
N GLU A 609 58.82 12.58 -7.32
CA GLU A 609 58.02 13.54 -6.55
C GLU A 609 56.89 14.13 -7.39
N ASN A 610 57.15 14.56 -8.63
CA ASN A 610 56.14 15.07 -9.56
C ASN A 610 55.07 14.02 -9.86
N ARG A 611 55.46 12.76 -10.05
CA ARG A 611 54.51 11.66 -10.24
C ARG A 611 53.62 11.48 -9.01
N ILE A 612 54.17 11.49 -7.80
CA ILE A 612 53.39 11.39 -6.57
C ILE A 612 52.43 12.58 -6.45
N THR A 613 52.91 13.81 -6.68
CA THR A 613 52.09 15.03 -6.64
C THR A 613 50.94 14.96 -7.63
N TRP A 614 51.20 14.56 -8.89
CA TRP A 614 50.16 14.42 -9.91
C TRP A 614 49.08 13.41 -9.52
N VAL A 615 49.48 12.26 -8.96
CA VAL A 615 48.50 11.25 -8.55
C VAL A 615 47.69 11.72 -7.34
N VAL A 616 48.29 12.47 -6.40
CA VAL A 616 47.54 13.10 -5.29
C VAL A 616 46.55 14.14 -5.83
N VAL A 617 46.99 15.03 -6.73
CA VAL A 617 46.12 16.06 -7.34
C VAL A 617 44.97 15.43 -8.11
N LEU A 618 45.23 14.40 -8.92
CA LEU A 618 44.19 13.68 -9.66
C LEU A 618 43.18 13.03 -8.70
N ASN A 619 43.65 12.40 -7.63
CA ASN A 619 42.77 11.79 -6.63
C ASN A 619 41.90 12.84 -5.93
N THR A 620 42.47 13.98 -5.52
CA THR A 620 41.72 15.08 -4.92
C THR A 620 40.70 15.66 -5.90
N PHE A 621 41.03 15.77 -7.19
CA PHE A 621 40.10 16.21 -8.23
C PHE A 621 38.91 15.25 -8.39
N ILE A 622 39.15 13.94 -8.47
CA ILE A 622 38.10 12.91 -8.57
C ILE A 622 37.18 12.98 -7.33
N LEU A 623 37.77 13.09 -6.13
CA LEU A 623 37.00 13.23 -4.89
C LEU A 623 36.16 14.50 -4.88
N ILE A 624 36.70 15.65 -5.28
CA ILE A 624 35.95 16.90 -5.39
C ILE A 624 34.75 16.70 -6.31
N LEU A 625 34.97 16.19 -7.53
CA LEU A 625 33.94 16.04 -8.55
C LEU A 625 32.79 15.15 -8.11
N ILE A 626 33.09 13.97 -7.53
CA ILE A 626 32.05 13.04 -7.09
C ILE A 626 31.31 13.57 -5.86
N LYS A 627 32.02 14.20 -4.91
CA LYS A 627 31.40 14.70 -3.69
C LYS A 627 30.57 15.97 -3.92
N THR A 628 31.01 16.87 -4.79
CA THR A 628 30.20 18.05 -5.17
C THR A 628 28.94 17.62 -5.90
N PHE A 629 29.04 16.64 -6.81
CA PHE A 629 27.87 16.09 -7.50
C PHE A 629 26.85 15.48 -6.52
N HIS A 630 27.32 14.68 -5.56
CA HIS A 630 26.48 14.17 -4.48
C HIS A 630 25.85 15.32 -3.65
N LEU A 631 26.65 16.31 -3.24
CA LEU A 631 26.16 17.46 -2.46
C LEU A 631 25.07 18.25 -3.21
N SER A 632 25.23 18.47 -4.52
CA SER A 632 24.23 19.14 -5.36
C SER A 632 22.88 18.44 -5.34
N ILE A 633 22.87 17.10 -5.31
CA ILE A 633 21.65 16.30 -5.31
C ILE A 633 21.03 16.26 -3.93
N SER A 634 21.83 16.08 -2.87
CA SER A 634 21.34 16.25 -1.50
C SER A 634 20.71 17.63 -1.30
N PHE A 635 21.32 18.70 -1.83
CA PHE A 635 20.80 20.06 -1.74
C PHE A 635 19.51 20.23 -2.55
N TYR A 636 19.43 19.65 -3.75
CA TYR A 636 18.22 19.64 -4.55
C TYR A 636 17.06 18.93 -3.83
N ILE A 637 17.31 17.77 -3.21
CA ILE A 637 16.33 17.05 -2.39
C ILE A 637 15.89 17.92 -1.19
N LEU A 638 16.83 18.61 -0.56
CA LEU A 638 16.55 19.52 0.55
C LEU A 638 15.62 20.66 0.12
N ILE A 639 15.93 21.35 -0.99
CA ILE A 639 15.09 22.43 -1.56
C ILE A 639 13.68 21.92 -1.85
N ASN A 640 13.56 20.76 -2.50
CA ASN A 640 12.27 20.16 -2.82
C ASN A 640 11.46 19.83 -1.56
N LYS A 641 12.10 19.29 -0.52
CA LYS A 641 11.45 19.01 0.77
C LYS A 641 10.97 20.26 1.49
N PHE A 642 11.72 21.36 1.40
CA PHE A 642 11.32 22.64 1.99
C PHE A 642 10.18 23.34 1.22
N GLY A 643 9.77 22.82 0.06
CA GLY A 643 8.71 23.42 -0.74
C GLY A 643 9.06 24.82 -1.26
N LEU A 644 10.34 25.20 -1.22
CA LEU A 644 10.82 26.54 -1.58
C LEU A 644 10.55 26.88 -3.06
N VAL A 645 10.35 25.88 -3.92
CA VAL A 645 10.08 26.08 -5.34
C VAL A 645 8.94 25.16 -5.80
N SER A 646 7.70 25.67 -5.73
CA SER A 646 6.50 24.93 -6.17
C SER A 646 6.56 24.47 -7.64
N LYS A 647 7.28 25.20 -8.51
CA LYS A 647 7.44 24.86 -9.94
C LYS A 647 8.37 23.67 -10.22
N LEU A 648 9.34 23.37 -9.33
CA LEU A 648 10.27 22.25 -9.52
C LEU A 648 9.68 20.90 -9.10
N ARG A 649 8.52 20.91 -8.45
CA ARG A 649 7.84 19.72 -7.91
C ARG A 649 7.46 18.69 -8.96
N ASN A 650 7.26 19.12 -10.22
CA ASN A 650 6.89 18.25 -11.33
C ASN A 650 8.09 17.62 -12.06
N LEU A 651 9.32 18.10 -11.84
CA LEU A 651 10.51 17.61 -12.54
C LEU A 651 11.10 16.34 -11.90
N CYS A 652 10.90 16.14 -10.59
CA CYS A 652 11.10 14.83 -9.96
C CYS A 652 9.81 14.03 -10.01
N LEU A 653 9.63 13.23 -11.07
CA LEU A 653 8.85 12.01 -10.91
C LEU A 653 9.60 11.17 -9.87
N THR A 654 8.99 10.98 -8.69
CA THR A 654 9.59 10.46 -7.45
C THR A 654 10.50 9.24 -7.63
N LYS A 655 10.24 8.41 -8.64
CA LYS A 655 11.04 7.22 -9.00
C LYS A 655 12.44 7.56 -9.53
N PHE A 656 12.58 8.59 -10.37
CA PHE A 656 13.85 8.93 -11.01
C PHE A 656 14.87 9.48 -10.00
N CYS A 657 14.39 10.19 -8.98
CA CYS A 657 15.27 10.87 -8.04
C CYS A 657 15.84 9.96 -6.94
N SER A 658 15.16 8.85 -6.59
CA SER A 658 15.68 7.86 -5.65
C SER A 658 16.75 6.97 -6.27
N GLU A 659 16.50 6.45 -7.47
CA GLU A 659 17.48 5.61 -8.20
C GLU A 659 18.77 6.39 -8.46
N PHE A 660 18.64 7.65 -8.84
CA PHE A 660 19.79 8.54 -9.06
C PHE A 660 20.56 8.79 -7.76
N GLN A 661 19.87 8.96 -6.63
CA GLN A 661 20.53 9.11 -5.33
C GLN A 661 21.32 7.85 -4.94
N GLU A 662 20.75 6.65 -5.10
CA GLU A 662 21.41 5.38 -4.78
C GLU A 662 22.66 5.15 -5.64
N ILE A 663 22.57 5.40 -6.95
CA ILE A 663 23.72 5.31 -7.87
C ILE A 663 24.85 6.23 -7.40
N ILE A 664 24.50 7.40 -6.87
CA ILE A 664 25.48 8.41 -6.49
C ILE A 664 26.07 8.12 -5.12
N ASP A 665 25.30 7.59 -4.19
CA ASP A 665 25.83 7.02 -2.95
C ASP A 665 26.78 5.84 -3.23
N LEU A 666 26.50 5.03 -4.26
CA LEU A 666 27.40 3.98 -4.72
C LEU A 666 28.68 4.55 -5.33
N LEU A 667 28.58 5.50 -6.26
CA LEU A 667 29.74 6.19 -6.87
C LEU A 667 30.60 6.89 -5.81
N TYR A 668 29.96 7.53 -4.83
CA TYR A 668 30.60 8.10 -3.66
C TYR A 668 31.42 7.04 -2.92
N SER A 669 30.80 5.92 -2.61
CA SER A 669 31.45 4.82 -1.88
C SER A 669 32.64 4.26 -2.67
N LEU A 670 32.47 4.05 -3.98
CA LEU A 670 33.53 3.56 -4.88
C LEU A 670 34.70 4.55 -4.98
N SER A 671 34.43 5.86 -5.02
CA SER A 671 35.50 6.89 -5.09
C SER A 671 36.45 6.83 -3.89
N ASN A 672 35.91 6.46 -2.73
CA ASN A 672 36.71 6.34 -1.53
C ASN A 672 37.56 5.06 -1.53
N VAL A 673 36.99 3.94 -1.98
CA VAL A 673 37.74 2.68 -2.19
C VAL A 673 38.90 2.91 -3.16
N TYR A 674 38.62 3.60 -4.27
CA TYR A 674 39.64 4.01 -5.24
C TYR A 674 40.77 4.81 -4.58
N THR A 675 40.45 5.78 -3.73
CA THR A 675 41.45 6.57 -2.99
C THR A 675 42.34 5.69 -2.10
N CYS A 676 41.75 4.72 -1.40
CA CYS A 676 42.50 3.77 -0.58
C CYS A 676 43.45 2.90 -1.42
N VAL A 677 42.98 2.36 -2.55
CA VAL A 677 43.77 1.53 -3.46
C VAL A 677 44.93 2.34 -4.07
N LEU A 678 44.64 3.55 -4.52
CA LEU A 678 45.62 4.45 -5.11
C LEU A 678 46.69 4.83 -4.08
N PHE A 679 46.31 5.07 -2.82
CA PHE A 679 47.27 5.32 -1.75
C PHE A 679 48.13 4.10 -1.42
N TYR A 680 47.53 2.91 -1.34
CA TYR A 680 48.25 1.66 -1.09
C TYR A 680 49.31 1.39 -2.17
N ASN A 681 49.02 1.75 -3.42
CA ASN A 681 49.94 1.56 -4.55
C ASN A 681 51.05 2.62 -4.61
N LEU A 682 50.79 3.85 -4.17
CA LEU A 682 51.79 4.94 -4.23
C LEU A 682 52.87 4.87 -3.15
N ASN A 683 52.53 4.38 -1.96
CA ASN A 683 53.44 4.48 -0.82
C ASN A 683 53.93 3.10 -0.40
N LYS A 684 55.12 2.73 -0.90
CA LYS A 684 55.78 1.45 -0.56
C LYS A 684 55.99 1.29 0.94
N GLY A 685 56.36 2.37 1.64
CA GLY A 685 56.51 2.38 3.11
C GLY A 685 55.18 2.17 3.84
N PHE A 686 54.11 2.83 3.39
CA PHE A 686 52.77 2.61 3.93
C PHE A 686 52.28 1.20 3.65
N LYS A 687 52.53 0.66 2.46
CA LYS A 687 52.22 -0.73 2.11
C LYS A 687 52.90 -1.71 3.06
N ASP A 688 54.18 -1.49 3.36
CA ASP A 688 54.95 -2.34 4.27
C ASP A 688 54.49 -2.21 5.73
N GLU A 689 54.21 -0.99 6.21
CA GLU A 689 53.66 -0.75 7.55
C GLU A 689 52.25 -1.32 7.72
N SER A 690 51.37 -1.10 6.74
CA SER A 690 50.01 -1.62 6.77
C SER A 690 49.99 -3.15 6.68
N LEU A 691 50.85 -3.77 5.87
CA LEU A 691 51.06 -5.23 5.87
C LEU A 691 51.55 -5.73 7.24
N LYS A 692 52.49 -5.02 7.89
CA LYS A 692 52.94 -5.35 9.26
C LYS A 692 51.81 -5.24 10.28
N LEU A 693 50.99 -4.18 10.21
CA LEU A 693 49.85 -3.99 11.11
C LEU A 693 48.77 -5.05 10.89
N LEU A 694 48.43 -5.34 9.63
CA LEU A 694 47.44 -6.36 9.26
C LEU A 694 47.90 -7.76 9.70
N LYS A 695 49.20 -8.07 9.52
CA LYS A 695 49.81 -9.29 10.07
C LYS A 695 49.70 -9.34 11.59
N ARG A 696 49.95 -8.23 12.32
CA ARG A 696 49.75 -8.19 13.78
C ARG A 696 48.30 -8.45 14.17
N ILE A 697 47.33 -7.86 13.47
CA ILE A 697 45.90 -8.04 13.78
C ILE A 697 45.41 -9.46 13.44
N LEU A 698 45.87 -10.04 12.33
CA LEU A 698 45.47 -11.39 11.92
C LEU A 698 46.19 -12.50 12.71
N CYS A 699 47.47 -12.30 13.05
CA CYS A 699 48.27 -13.30 13.78
C CYS A 699 48.06 -13.27 15.30
N THR A 700 47.52 -12.18 15.87
CA THR A 700 47.20 -12.12 17.32
C THR A 700 46.07 -13.07 17.73
N LYS A 701 45.42 -13.76 16.79
CA LYS A 701 44.42 -14.80 17.07
C LYS A 701 44.94 -16.24 17.03
N SER A 702 46.23 -16.48 16.77
CA SER A 702 46.80 -17.84 16.68
C SER A 702 47.63 -18.26 17.91
N GLN A 703 47.70 -17.43 18.97
CA GLN A 703 48.43 -17.75 20.21
C GLN A 703 47.54 -17.68 21.46
N ARG A 704 46.23 -17.90 21.32
CA ARG A 704 45.33 -18.18 22.44
C ARG A 704 44.50 -19.41 22.16
#